data_AF-B9DJ63-F1
#
_entry.id   AF-B9DJ63-F1
#
_cell.length_a   1.000
_cell.length_b   1.000
_cell.length_c   1.000
_cell.angle_alpha   90.00
_cell.angle_beta   90.00
_cell.angle_gamma   90.00
#
_symmetry.space_group_name_H-M   'P 1'
#
loop_
_entity.id
_entity.type
_entity.pdbx_description
1 polymer ?
#
loop_
_entity_poly.entity_id
_entity_poly.type
_entity_poly.pdbx_seq_one_letter_code
_entity_poly.pdbx_strand_id
1 'polypeptide(L)'
;MYTLKSISEILDADLLDADNKENNIINDFEYQMLHVKSTQTAFISISKTSWQNYLNKSKVMNDGNSQIPKDVKEIGLIITESYVEGLAKKIPQIVVKNSIKAMKILALYIRKNYRNPIVCITGSMGKSSTRLMLTAALAPLKVQENRGNSNTRSAIYLHMCKLAANPDIAIFETSLNALNNRGNMASVLKPDIAIVTGIGSAHLSTIGSTEEIAEYKSRIFAGLNEKGIAIYNADTLHNAFLKDVALKHTSKVYGYSTENSKADLYTEEITPIRKAVKVKTNDGTHFTVPSVSNGMVENALAVLLTLKHLDINVDEKLDNLSNTQLFKKVLEFKNIHSATENATLLDDTHNASLPAMINAIQAFDSQSKFFEGHKIIALGQISDLGEQTDNVHAKLVPILEQSKADYILCMDEPLRKVVNKVKGKHITWYRNAQLLLQDLRLLINQDALVLMKSSVTKTDFPKITRQLSPSLVNYRRSGAETELYEEIMRNGEAYLIYNLDTEEIEEEKNRDGSATLEGLSPLLYYIDAQSKEKENYEVFMNKWPTNNKEFFEGRKISWEELVDSMKDSPHPSLVYQLAHELYRNNRERKLFVEKIINNLRLSDSSAINLTGRYRRKERQTFNVNDLLSLLKEYKVTLLKNDSFVIGDYGHHGFVKKEDKVVLFTGLTDIEQLNN
;
A
#
# COMPACT_ATOMS: atom_id res chain seq x y z
N MET A 1 -22.02 7.62 35.72
CA MET A 1 -20.77 6.82 35.75
C MET A 1 -21.11 5.40 36.18
N TYR A 2 -20.38 4.39 35.70
CA TYR A 2 -20.68 2.99 35.96
C TYR A 2 -19.70 2.45 37.01
N THR A 3 -20.19 1.87 38.08
CA THR A 3 -19.38 1.19 39.11
C THR A 3 -19.33 -0.32 38.86
N LEU A 4 -18.38 -1.03 39.48
CA LEU A 4 -18.33 -2.50 39.44
C LEU A 4 -19.68 -3.11 39.85
N LYS A 5 -20.27 -2.60 40.94
CA LYS A 5 -21.60 -3.03 41.42
C LYS A 5 -22.68 -2.81 40.37
N SER A 6 -22.76 -1.62 39.78
CA SER A 6 -23.78 -1.34 38.76
C SER A 6 -23.64 -2.22 37.52
N ILE A 7 -22.41 -2.58 37.13
CA ILE A 7 -22.15 -3.46 35.99
C ILE A 7 -22.61 -4.88 36.29
N SER A 8 -22.35 -5.38 37.50
CA SER A 8 -22.85 -6.66 38.00
C SER A 8 -24.39 -6.70 38.01
N GLU A 9 -25.05 -5.64 38.49
CA GLU A 9 -26.51 -5.51 38.48
C GLU A 9 -27.09 -5.48 37.06
N ILE A 10 -26.45 -4.75 36.13
CA ILE A 10 -26.88 -4.70 34.72
C ILE A 10 -26.77 -6.07 34.04
N LEU A 11 -25.75 -6.85 34.41
CA LEU A 11 -25.48 -8.16 33.84
C LEU A 11 -26.24 -9.30 34.52
N ASP A 12 -26.85 -9.05 35.68
CA ASP A 12 -27.47 -10.06 36.54
C ASP A 12 -26.49 -11.21 36.83
N ALA A 13 -25.30 -10.85 37.31
CA ALA A 13 -24.18 -11.77 37.54
C ALA A 13 -23.33 -11.36 38.75
N ASP A 14 -22.83 -12.34 39.50
CA ASP A 14 -22.09 -12.13 40.73
C ASP A 14 -20.75 -11.40 40.49
N LEU A 15 -20.47 -10.40 41.35
CA LEU A 15 -19.19 -9.71 41.42
C LEU A 15 -18.28 -10.40 42.43
N LEU A 16 -17.21 -11.00 41.95
CA LEU A 16 -16.19 -11.71 42.72
C LEU A 16 -14.95 -10.81 42.90
N ASP A 17 -14.17 -11.07 43.95
CA ASP A 17 -12.87 -10.41 44.24
C ASP A 17 -12.89 -8.86 44.28
N ALA A 18 -14.05 -8.26 44.57
CA ALA A 18 -14.17 -6.82 44.68
C ALA A 18 -13.36 -6.26 45.87
N ASP A 19 -13.36 -6.93 47.03
CA ASP A 19 -12.62 -6.53 48.23
C ASP A 19 -12.76 -5.02 48.56
N ASN A 20 -13.99 -4.52 48.76
CA ASN A 20 -14.34 -3.11 49.01
C ASN A 20 -14.16 -2.15 47.81
N LYS A 21 -14.02 -2.67 46.58
CA LYS A 21 -13.90 -1.88 45.34
C LYS A 21 -15.22 -1.76 44.57
N GLU A 22 -16.35 -2.15 45.14
CA GLU A 22 -17.67 -2.21 44.47
C GLU A 22 -18.07 -0.87 43.82
N ASN A 23 -17.61 0.24 44.40
CA ASN A 23 -17.86 1.60 43.93
C ASN A 23 -16.79 2.14 42.96
N ASN A 24 -15.75 1.37 42.64
CA ASN A 24 -14.75 1.76 41.66
C ASN A 24 -15.41 1.97 40.29
N ILE A 25 -15.03 3.07 39.64
CA ILE A 25 -15.61 3.48 38.37
C ILE A 25 -14.93 2.73 37.23
N ILE A 26 -15.76 2.22 36.33
CA ILE A 26 -15.38 1.75 34.99
C ILE A 26 -15.97 2.74 33.98
N ASN A 27 -15.10 3.30 33.17
CA ASN A 27 -15.48 4.24 32.11
C ASN A 27 -14.98 3.79 30.72
N ASP A 28 -14.27 2.66 30.64
CA ASP A 28 -13.77 2.10 29.40
C ASP A 28 -13.95 0.58 29.35
N PHE A 29 -14.05 0.04 28.14
CA PHE A 29 -14.24 -1.38 27.87
C PHE A 29 -13.36 -1.83 26.71
N GLU A 30 -12.77 -3.02 26.82
CA GLU A 30 -11.94 -3.64 25.79
C GLU A 30 -12.13 -5.16 25.73
N TYR A 31 -11.99 -5.76 24.54
CA TYR A 31 -11.92 -7.23 24.39
C TYR A 31 -10.55 -7.72 23.90
N GLN A 32 -9.57 -6.83 23.73
CA GLN A 32 -8.19 -7.18 23.40
C GLN A 32 -7.27 -6.64 24.49
N MET A 33 -6.52 -7.54 25.13
CA MET A 33 -5.76 -7.18 26.33
C MET A 33 -4.68 -6.12 26.07
N LEU A 34 -4.10 -6.08 24.87
CA LEU A 34 -3.09 -5.07 24.49
C LEU A 34 -3.61 -3.61 24.53
N HIS A 35 -4.93 -3.41 24.58
CA HIS A 35 -5.58 -2.11 24.64
C HIS A 35 -6.04 -1.72 26.05
N VAL A 36 -5.97 -2.64 27.02
CA VAL A 36 -6.30 -2.38 28.41
C VAL A 36 -5.11 -1.66 29.07
N LYS A 37 -5.33 -0.41 29.49
CA LYS A 37 -4.26 0.53 29.90
C LYS A 37 -4.53 1.24 31.23
N SER A 38 -5.59 0.84 31.94
CA SER A 38 -6.07 1.55 33.12
C SER A 38 -6.89 0.64 34.02
N THR A 39 -6.83 0.90 35.33
CA THR A 39 -7.72 0.29 36.33
C THR A 39 -9.17 0.77 36.23
N GLN A 40 -9.49 1.68 35.30
CA GLN A 40 -10.86 2.08 34.96
C GLN A 40 -11.39 1.36 33.70
N THR A 41 -10.61 0.45 33.11
CA THR A 41 -11.00 -0.36 31.96
C THR A 41 -11.51 -1.73 32.41
N ALA A 42 -12.68 -2.14 31.91
CA ALA A 42 -13.17 -3.50 32.00
C ALA A 42 -12.73 -4.33 30.78
N PHE A 43 -12.09 -5.47 31.02
CA PHE A 43 -11.76 -6.43 29.99
C PHE A 43 -12.87 -7.45 29.82
N ILE A 44 -13.49 -7.49 28.63
CA ILE A 44 -14.48 -8.47 28.23
C ILE A 44 -13.73 -9.67 27.64
N SER A 45 -13.51 -10.67 28.48
CA SER A 45 -12.85 -11.92 28.12
C SER A 45 -13.81 -12.82 27.34
N ILE A 46 -13.68 -12.79 26.01
CA ILE A 46 -14.52 -13.59 25.12
C ILE A 46 -13.85 -14.93 24.84
N SER A 47 -14.53 -16.03 25.16
CA SER A 47 -13.99 -17.37 24.93
C SER A 47 -13.84 -17.67 23.44
N LYS A 48 -12.90 -18.56 23.12
CA LYS A 48 -12.70 -19.05 21.74
C LYS A 48 -14.00 -19.63 21.16
N THR A 49 -14.74 -20.40 21.96
CA THR A 49 -16.01 -21.02 21.58
C THR A 49 -17.08 -19.97 21.28
N SER A 50 -17.21 -18.94 22.12
CA SER A 50 -18.17 -17.85 21.88
C SER A 50 -17.85 -17.08 20.60
N TRP A 51 -16.57 -16.80 20.31
CA TRP A 51 -16.17 -16.19 19.04
C TRP A 51 -16.53 -17.05 17.83
N GLN A 52 -16.26 -18.36 17.88
CA GLN A 52 -16.58 -19.30 16.80
C GLN A 52 -18.08 -19.35 16.52
N ASN A 53 -18.89 -19.49 17.58
CA ASN A 53 -20.35 -19.53 17.49
C ASN A 53 -20.91 -18.22 16.92
N TYR A 54 -20.36 -17.08 17.32
CA TYR A 54 -20.84 -15.77 16.87
C TYR A 54 -20.48 -15.45 15.42
N LEU A 55 -19.24 -15.75 15.00
CA LEU A 55 -18.75 -15.37 13.67
C LEU A 55 -19.14 -16.36 12.57
N ASN A 56 -19.56 -17.58 12.94
CA ASN A 56 -19.84 -18.68 12.01
C ASN A 56 -18.69 -18.89 11.00
N LYS A 57 -17.45 -18.72 11.48
CA LYS A 57 -16.20 -18.75 10.70
C LYS A 57 -15.10 -19.44 11.49
N SER A 58 -14.18 -20.09 10.76
CA SER A 58 -12.99 -20.78 11.28
C SER A 58 -11.83 -19.86 11.72
N LYS A 59 -12.02 -18.53 11.73
CA LYS A 59 -10.95 -17.60 12.10
C LYS A 59 -10.65 -17.80 13.59
N VAL A 60 -9.46 -18.31 13.89
CA VAL A 60 -9.01 -18.59 15.26
C VAL A 60 -8.79 -17.25 15.97
N MET A 61 -9.79 -16.78 16.71
CA MET A 61 -9.61 -15.75 17.73
C MET A 61 -9.01 -16.42 18.96
N ASN A 62 -8.05 -15.76 19.61
CA ASN A 62 -7.49 -16.23 20.87
C ASN A 62 -8.55 -16.21 21.96
N ASP A 63 -8.46 -17.16 22.89
CA ASP A 63 -9.31 -17.16 24.06
C ASP A 63 -9.03 -15.92 24.92
N GLY A 64 -10.08 -15.25 25.42
CA GLY A 64 -9.95 -14.03 26.21
C GLY A 64 -9.08 -14.21 27.45
N ASN A 65 -9.26 -15.29 28.22
CA ASN A 65 -8.51 -15.53 29.45
C ASN A 65 -7.03 -15.77 29.16
N SER A 66 -6.73 -16.45 28.05
CA SER A 66 -5.35 -16.69 27.60
C SER A 66 -4.57 -15.41 27.26
N GLN A 67 -5.26 -14.29 27.04
CA GLN A 67 -4.63 -13.01 26.74
C GLN A 67 -4.21 -12.24 27.99
N ILE A 68 -4.66 -12.63 29.19
CA ILE A 68 -4.44 -11.91 30.44
C ILE A 68 -3.08 -12.35 31.04
N PRO A 69 -2.07 -11.47 31.12
CA PRO A 69 -0.83 -11.78 31.82
C PRO A 69 -1.09 -12.01 33.31
N LYS A 70 -0.42 -13.00 33.93
CA LYS A 70 -0.60 -13.29 35.36
C LYS A 70 -0.25 -12.10 36.26
N ASP A 71 0.67 -11.24 35.83
CA ASP A 71 1.18 -10.06 36.53
C ASP A 71 0.50 -8.75 36.10
N VAL A 72 -0.63 -8.82 35.38
CA VAL A 72 -1.37 -7.65 34.92
C VAL A 72 -1.72 -6.68 36.06
N LYS A 73 -1.47 -5.38 35.85
CA LYS A 73 -1.74 -4.32 36.83
C LYS A 73 -2.81 -3.32 36.38
N GLU A 74 -2.95 -3.12 35.08
CA GLU A 74 -3.73 -2.02 34.50
C GLU A 74 -5.13 -2.46 34.08
N ILE A 75 -5.85 -3.15 34.97
CA ILE A 75 -7.20 -3.67 34.70
C ILE A 75 -8.11 -3.45 35.91
N GLY A 76 -9.32 -2.95 35.66
CA GLY A 76 -10.30 -2.64 36.71
C GLY A 76 -11.28 -3.76 37.00
N LEU A 77 -11.66 -4.50 35.95
CA LEU A 77 -12.69 -5.53 35.99
C LEU A 77 -12.45 -6.55 34.88
N ILE A 78 -12.64 -7.83 35.19
CA ILE A 78 -12.70 -8.91 34.19
C ILE A 78 -14.15 -9.38 34.06
N ILE A 79 -14.70 -9.36 32.84
CA ILE A 79 -16.01 -9.97 32.53
C ILE A 79 -15.73 -11.23 31.72
N THR A 80 -16.00 -12.41 32.26
CA THR A 80 -15.50 -13.67 31.73
C THR A 80 -16.53 -14.80 31.77
N GLU A 81 -16.36 -15.82 30.93
CA GLU A 81 -17.19 -17.04 30.94
C GLU A 81 -16.74 -18.08 31.96
N SER A 82 -15.49 -17.99 32.41
CA SER A 82 -14.92 -18.83 33.46
C SER A 82 -13.99 -17.99 34.32
N TYR A 83 -14.04 -18.23 35.63
CA TYR A 83 -13.22 -17.52 36.61
C TYR A 83 -11.72 -17.64 36.26
N VAL A 84 -11.00 -16.53 36.33
CA VAL A 84 -9.56 -16.47 36.01
C VAL A 84 -8.75 -16.70 37.27
N GLU A 85 -8.13 -17.86 37.35
CA GLU A 85 -7.27 -18.26 38.47
C GLU A 85 -5.80 -17.84 38.26
N GLY A 86 -5.02 -17.82 39.35
CA GLY A 86 -3.56 -17.68 39.28
C GLY A 86 -3.04 -16.30 38.90
N LEU A 87 -3.88 -15.26 39.02
CA LEU A 87 -3.47 -13.86 38.91
C LEU A 87 -2.66 -13.45 40.15
N ALA A 88 -1.59 -12.68 39.95
CA ALA A 88 -0.70 -12.23 41.03
C ALA A 88 -1.40 -11.29 42.04
N LYS A 89 -2.54 -10.71 41.66
CA LYS A 89 -3.41 -9.89 42.52
C LYS A 89 -4.86 -10.26 42.29
N LYS A 90 -5.68 -10.13 43.34
CA LYS A 90 -7.14 -10.19 43.24
C LYS A 90 -7.65 -9.01 42.41
N ILE A 91 -8.22 -9.33 41.26
CA ILE A 91 -8.83 -8.40 40.32
C ILE A 91 -10.33 -8.72 40.30
N PRO A 92 -11.22 -7.73 40.44
CA PRO A 92 -12.65 -7.97 40.41
C PRO A 92 -13.08 -8.71 39.15
N GLN A 93 -13.94 -9.73 39.28
CA GLN A 93 -14.43 -10.53 38.16
C GLN A 93 -15.95 -10.66 38.18
N ILE A 94 -16.58 -10.62 37.01
CA ILE A 94 -17.98 -10.98 36.82
C ILE A 94 -18.03 -12.19 35.89
N VAL A 95 -18.52 -13.31 36.41
CA VAL A 95 -18.64 -14.56 35.65
C VAL A 95 -20.02 -14.63 34.99
N VAL A 96 -20.05 -14.63 33.67
CA VAL A 96 -21.27 -14.63 32.85
C VAL A 96 -21.38 -15.90 32.02
N LYS A 97 -22.60 -16.33 31.68
CA LYS A 97 -22.78 -17.50 30.81
C LYS A 97 -22.27 -17.29 29.38
N ASN A 98 -22.28 -16.06 28.90
CA ASN A 98 -21.84 -15.71 27.55
C ASN A 98 -21.35 -14.27 27.49
N SER A 99 -20.05 -14.09 27.26
CA SER A 99 -19.35 -12.79 27.23
C SER A 99 -19.83 -11.86 26.11
N ILE A 100 -20.16 -12.40 24.93
CA ILE A 100 -20.68 -11.62 23.80
C ILE A 100 -22.09 -11.10 24.11
N LYS A 101 -22.93 -11.93 24.74
CA LYS A 101 -24.26 -11.52 25.20
C LYS A 101 -24.13 -10.45 26.29
N ALA A 102 -23.20 -10.61 27.23
CA ALA A 102 -22.92 -9.61 28.27
C ALA A 102 -22.49 -8.27 27.66
N MET A 103 -21.54 -8.29 26.70
CA MET A 103 -21.13 -7.09 25.96
C MET A 103 -22.32 -6.42 25.27
N LYS A 104 -23.21 -7.20 24.63
CA LYS A 104 -24.41 -6.67 24.00
C LYS A 104 -25.36 -6.02 25.02
N ILE A 105 -25.59 -6.65 26.17
CA ILE A 105 -26.44 -6.10 27.25
C ILE A 105 -25.89 -4.76 27.73
N LEU A 106 -24.60 -4.71 28.05
CA LEU A 106 -23.93 -3.47 28.47
C LEU A 106 -24.01 -2.39 27.40
N ALA A 107 -23.68 -2.72 26.15
CA ALA A 107 -23.75 -1.79 25.03
C ALA A 107 -25.14 -1.15 24.91
N LEU A 108 -26.20 -1.97 24.95
CA LEU A 108 -27.58 -1.51 24.86
C LEU A 108 -27.98 -0.63 26.05
N TYR A 109 -27.61 -1.05 27.27
CA TYR A 109 -27.90 -0.28 28.48
C TYR A 109 -27.19 1.08 28.46
N ILE A 110 -25.90 1.09 28.15
CA ILE A 110 -25.08 2.30 28.11
C ILE A 110 -25.60 3.23 27.01
N ARG A 111 -25.86 2.72 25.81
CA ARG A 111 -26.43 3.52 24.71
C ARG A 111 -27.79 4.11 25.08
N LYS A 112 -28.66 3.37 25.77
CA LYS A 112 -29.97 3.87 26.21
C LYS A 112 -29.84 5.06 27.17
N ASN A 113 -28.77 5.13 27.94
CA ASN A 113 -28.51 6.20 28.91
C ASN A 113 -27.65 7.34 28.35
N TYR A 114 -26.92 7.13 27.25
CA TYR A 114 -26.19 8.17 26.56
C TYR A 114 -27.15 9.17 25.87
N ARG A 115 -26.89 10.47 26.06
CA ARG A 115 -27.76 11.58 25.62
C ARG A 115 -27.09 12.56 24.65
N ASN A 116 -25.76 12.51 24.56
CA ASN A 116 -25.01 13.37 23.65
C ASN A 116 -25.16 12.90 22.19
N PRO A 117 -24.84 13.74 21.21
CA PRO A 117 -25.08 13.44 19.81
C PRO A 117 -24.33 12.21 19.30
N ILE A 118 -24.97 11.47 18.38
CA ILE A 118 -24.36 10.36 17.64
C ILE A 118 -24.45 10.61 16.13
N VAL A 119 -23.29 10.61 15.48
CA VAL A 119 -23.16 10.63 14.02
C VAL A 119 -22.82 9.23 13.54
N CYS A 120 -23.58 8.68 12.60
CA CYS A 120 -23.29 7.39 11.97
C CYS A 120 -22.94 7.59 10.50
N ILE A 121 -21.87 6.96 10.03
CA ILE A 121 -21.34 7.13 8.68
C ILE A 121 -21.27 5.76 7.99
N THR A 122 -21.78 5.67 6.76
CA THR A 122 -21.55 4.53 5.87
C THR A 122 -21.25 4.99 4.44
N GLY A 123 -20.83 4.05 3.61
CA GLY A 123 -20.37 4.32 2.25
C GLY A 123 -19.48 3.20 1.72
N SER A 124 -19.34 3.09 0.41
CA SER A 124 -18.31 2.25 -0.24
C SER A 124 -16.94 2.89 -0.02
N MET A 125 -16.85 4.21 -0.20
CA MET A 125 -15.64 5.04 -0.01
C MET A 125 -15.92 6.20 0.96
N GLY A 126 -14.91 6.94 1.41
CA GLY A 126 -15.09 8.20 2.18
C GLY A 126 -15.46 8.08 3.67
N LYS A 127 -15.89 6.90 4.15
CA LYS A 127 -16.30 6.68 5.57
C LYS A 127 -15.25 7.14 6.59
N SER A 128 -14.07 6.55 6.54
CA SER A 128 -13.00 6.83 7.49
C SER A 128 -12.43 8.22 7.31
N SER A 129 -12.47 8.73 6.08
CA SER A 129 -12.06 10.10 5.80
C SER A 129 -12.99 11.12 6.44
N THR A 130 -14.29 10.95 6.23
CA THR A 130 -15.31 11.81 6.83
C THR A 130 -15.28 11.73 8.35
N ARG A 131 -15.14 10.53 8.94
CA ARG A 131 -15.03 10.38 10.40
C ARG A 131 -13.84 11.16 10.95
N LEU A 132 -12.64 10.93 10.41
CA LEU A 132 -11.42 11.57 10.93
C LEU A 132 -11.42 13.09 10.71
N MET A 133 -11.93 13.57 9.57
CA MET A 133 -12.15 15.00 9.33
C MET A 133 -13.13 15.60 10.33
N LEU A 134 -14.23 14.92 10.62
CA LEU A 134 -15.22 15.38 11.59
C LEU A 134 -14.63 15.41 13.01
N THR A 135 -13.93 14.34 13.42
CA THR A 135 -13.21 14.28 14.70
C THR A 135 -12.19 15.41 14.83
N ALA A 136 -11.41 15.68 13.78
CA ALA A 136 -10.44 16.76 13.75
C ALA A 136 -11.10 18.13 13.89
N ALA A 137 -12.16 18.39 13.11
CA ALA A 137 -12.90 19.64 13.16
C ALA A 137 -13.48 19.90 14.57
N LEU A 138 -14.02 18.87 15.22
CA LEU A 138 -14.67 18.95 16.52
C LEU A 138 -13.72 19.13 17.72
N ALA A 139 -12.40 19.15 17.53
CA ALA A 139 -11.48 19.43 18.62
C ALA A 139 -11.82 20.76 19.35
N PRO A 140 -11.65 20.85 20.69
CA PRO A 140 -11.13 19.83 21.61
C PRO A 140 -12.20 18.92 22.24
N LEU A 141 -13.39 18.76 21.62
CA LEU A 141 -14.45 17.91 22.17
C LEU A 141 -13.97 16.46 22.34
N LYS A 142 -14.44 15.79 23.39
CA LYS A 142 -14.19 14.37 23.62
C LYS A 142 -15.05 13.56 22.66
N VAL A 143 -14.42 13.01 21.63
CA VAL A 143 -15.08 12.18 20.61
C VAL A 143 -14.86 10.70 20.91
N GLN A 144 -15.94 9.91 20.94
CA GLN A 144 -15.84 8.45 20.85
C GLN A 144 -15.98 8.00 19.40
N GLU A 145 -14.98 7.29 18.89
CA GLU A 145 -14.93 6.90 17.48
C GLU A 145 -14.38 5.48 17.26
N ASN A 146 -14.47 4.96 16.02
CA ASN A 146 -13.94 3.64 15.70
C ASN A 146 -12.40 3.60 15.80
N ARG A 147 -11.86 2.52 16.40
CA ARG A 147 -10.44 2.18 16.28
C ARG A 147 -10.13 1.58 14.91
N GLY A 148 -9.39 2.31 14.09
CA GLY A 148 -9.04 1.88 12.72
C GLY A 148 -10.30 1.54 11.90
N ASN A 149 -10.34 0.35 11.30
CA ASN A 149 -11.47 -0.14 10.51
C ASN A 149 -12.46 -1.03 11.29
N SER A 150 -12.47 -0.94 12.63
CA SER A 150 -13.34 -1.74 13.49
C SER A 150 -14.78 -1.24 13.44
N ASN A 151 -15.49 -1.58 12.36
CA ASN A 151 -16.82 -1.10 11.97
C ASN A 151 -17.82 -2.25 11.72
N THR A 152 -17.51 -3.45 12.21
CA THR A 152 -18.40 -4.63 12.20
C THR A 152 -19.38 -4.59 13.38
N ARG A 153 -20.38 -5.48 13.37
CA ARG A 153 -21.39 -5.55 14.44
C ARG A 153 -20.81 -5.71 15.85
N SER A 154 -19.85 -6.62 16.03
CA SER A 154 -19.20 -6.84 17.33
C SER A 154 -18.40 -5.61 17.78
N ALA A 155 -17.69 -4.96 16.86
CA ALA A 155 -16.94 -3.75 17.15
C ALA A 155 -17.86 -2.59 17.57
N ILE A 156 -19.02 -2.43 16.92
CA ILE A 156 -19.99 -1.41 17.30
C ILE A 156 -20.51 -1.62 18.73
N TYR A 157 -20.78 -2.87 19.14
CA TYR A 157 -21.14 -3.12 20.54
C TYR A 157 -20.04 -2.70 21.51
N LEU A 158 -18.77 -2.99 21.21
CA LEU A 158 -17.66 -2.50 22.04
C LEU A 158 -17.63 -0.97 22.09
N HIS A 159 -17.74 -0.30 20.95
CA HIS A 159 -17.74 1.17 20.88
C HIS A 159 -18.91 1.80 21.63
N MET A 160 -20.07 1.14 21.66
CA MET A 160 -21.21 1.54 22.49
C MET A 160 -20.92 1.38 23.98
N CYS A 161 -20.22 0.33 24.41
CA CYS A 161 -19.78 0.21 25.81
C CYS A 161 -18.85 1.37 26.19
N LYS A 162 -17.97 1.81 25.27
CA LYS A 162 -17.06 2.95 25.48
C LYS A 162 -17.78 4.30 25.66
N LEU A 163 -19.07 4.41 25.32
CA LEU A 163 -19.89 5.57 25.69
C LEU A 163 -20.03 5.74 27.21
N ALA A 164 -19.60 4.76 28.01
CA ALA A 164 -19.52 4.85 29.46
C ALA A 164 -18.64 6.01 29.96
N ALA A 165 -17.64 6.43 29.16
CA ALA A 165 -16.84 7.61 29.39
C ALA A 165 -17.63 8.93 29.26
N ASN A 166 -18.87 8.87 28.77
CA ASN A 166 -19.73 10.00 28.48
C ASN A 166 -19.06 11.08 27.59
N PRO A 167 -18.53 10.69 26.42
CA PRO A 167 -17.92 11.61 25.46
C PRO A 167 -18.92 12.68 25.00
N ASP A 168 -18.44 13.87 24.65
CA ASP A 168 -19.26 14.99 24.18
C ASP A 168 -20.02 14.66 22.89
N ILE A 169 -19.48 13.75 22.07
CA ILE A 169 -20.10 13.24 20.84
C ILE A 169 -19.55 11.86 20.48
N ALA A 170 -20.34 11.05 19.78
CA ALA A 170 -19.88 9.78 19.21
C ALA A 170 -20.00 9.75 17.69
N ILE A 171 -18.97 9.27 17.00
CA ILE A 171 -18.91 9.18 15.54
C ILE A 171 -18.58 7.74 15.14
N PHE A 172 -19.56 7.05 14.55
CA PHE A 172 -19.45 5.64 14.22
C PHE A 172 -19.52 5.36 12.73
N GLU A 173 -18.44 4.81 12.18
CA GLU A 173 -18.45 4.11 10.91
C GLU A 173 -19.18 2.77 11.03
N THR A 174 -20.06 2.50 10.08
CA THR A 174 -20.80 1.24 9.97
C THR A 174 -20.53 0.56 8.63
N SER A 175 -20.10 -0.70 8.67
CA SER A 175 -19.91 -1.53 7.48
C SER A 175 -21.22 -2.19 7.03
N LEU A 176 -21.21 -2.79 5.83
CA LEU A 176 -22.32 -3.64 5.36
C LEU A 176 -22.62 -4.78 6.34
N ASN A 177 -21.62 -5.31 7.05
CA ASN A 177 -21.84 -6.34 8.08
C ASN A 177 -22.75 -5.84 9.22
N ALA A 178 -22.66 -4.56 9.57
CA ALA A 178 -23.45 -3.94 10.62
C ALA A 178 -24.88 -3.56 10.17
N LEU A 179 -25.09 -3.36 8.86
CA LEU A 179 -26.39 -2.95 8.27
C LEU A 179 -27.15 -4.11 7.60
N ASN A 180 -26.63 -5.33 7.65
CA ASN A 180 -27.23 -6.47 6.95
C ASN A 180 -28.51 -7.02 7.62
N ASN A 181 -29.10 -8.04 6.99
CA ASN A 181 -30.38 -8.66 7.41
C ASN A 181 -30.34 -9.35 8.78
N ARG A 182 -29.16 -9.53 9.40
CA ARG A 182 -29.03 -10.14 10.75
C ARG A 182 -29.29 -9.15 11.89
N GLY A 183 -29.77 -7.95 11.56
CA GLY A 183 -30.08 -6.88 12.50
C GLY A 183 -29.33 -5.61 12.16
N ASN A 184 -30.06 -4.51 11.98
CA ASN A 184 -29.52 -3.21 11.63
C ASN A 184 -28.95 -2.50 12.86
N MET A 185 -27.62 -2.36 12.92
CA MET A 185 -26.98 -1.66 14.05
C MET A 185 -27.32 -0.17 14.10
N ALA A 186 -27.72 0.46 12.99
CA ALA A 186 -28.16 1.84 13.02
C ALA A 186 -29.42 2.01 13.89
N SER A 187 -30.37 1.07 13.84
CA SER A 187 -31.58 1.08 14.68
C SER A 187 -31.30 0.92 16.18
N VAL A 188 -30.13 0.38 16.51
CA VAL A 188 -29.65 0.29 17.90
C VAL A 188 -28.92 1.58 18.29
N LEU A 189 -28.10 2.12 17.39
CA LEU A 189 -27.34 3.34 17.60
C LEU A 189 -28.21 4.59 17.64
N LYS A 190 -29.39 4.60 17.01
CA LYS A 190 -30.31 5.75 16.97
C LYS A 190 -29.60 7.09 16.71
N PRO A 191 -28.85 7.23 15.61
CA PRO A 191 -28.08 8.43 15.33
C PRO A 191 -28.96 9.68 15.20
N ASP A 192 -28.38 10.80 15.61
CA ASP A 192 -28.89 12.15 15.35
C ASP A 192 -28.60 12.57 13.90
N ILE A 193 -27.47 12.11 13.35
CA ILE A 193 -27.08 12.36 11.97
C ILE A 193 -26.60 11.05 11.33
N ALA A 194 -27.17 10.68 10.18
CA ALA A 194 -26.75 9.53 9.39
C ALA A 194 -26.25 9.97 8.02
N ILE A 195 -25.03 9.55 7.66
CA ILE A 195 -24.32 9.98 6.44
C ILE A 195 -24.08 8.79 5.52
N VAL A 196 -24.42 8.93 4.24
CA VAL A 196 -23.98 8.03 3.16
C VAL A 196 -22.97 8.77 2.27
N THR A 197 -21.68 8.46 2.42
CA THR A 197 -20.57 9.18 1.78
C THR A 197 -20.37 8.82 0.30
N GLY A 198 -20.78 7.61 -0.11
CA GLY A 198 -20.78 7.24 -1.53
C GLY A 198 -21.08 5.76 -1.78
N ILE A 199 -21.56 5.45 -2.98
CA ILE A 199 -21.85 4.13 -3.51
C ILE A 199 -20.88 3.84 -4.66
N GLY A 200 -20.35 2.62 -4.68
CA GLY A 200 -19.39 2.18 -5.69
C GLY A 200 -19.13 0.69 -5.57
N SER A 201 -18.26 0.17 -6.44
CA SER A 201 -18.02 -1.27 -6.66
C SER A 201 -17.36 -2.04 -5.50
N ALA A 202 -17.12 -1.42 -4.34
CA ALA A 202 -16.69 -2.17 -3.16
C ALA A 202 -17.76 -3.19 -2.77
N HIS A 203 -17.34 -4.43 -2.50
CA HIS A 203 -18.22 -5.56 -2.18
C HIS A 203 -19.10 -6.06 -3.34
N LEU A 204 -18.87 -5.61 -4.57
CA LEU A 204 -19.60 -6.11 -5.75
C LEU A 204 -19.46 -7.63 -5.90
N SER A 205 -18.31 -8.20 -5.56
CA SER A 205 -18.10 -9.66 -5.56
C SER A 205 -18.98 -10.42 -4.55
N THR A 206 -19.53 -9.74 -3.55
CA THR A 206 -20.38 -10.33 -2.50
C THR A 206 -21.86 -9.98 -2.66
N ILE A 207 -22.17 -8.81 -3.23
CA ILE A 207 -23.53 -8.23 -3.30
C ILE A 207 -24.05 -8.15 -4.75
N GLY A 208 -23.24 -8.46 -5.76
CA GLY A 208 -23.68 -8.61 -7.15
C GLY A 208 -23.88 -7.30 -7.92
N SER A 209 -24.48 -6.26 -7.32
CA SER A 209 -24.80 -5.00 -8.00
C SER A 209 -24.57 -3.75 -7.13
N THR A 210 -24.43 -2.58 -7.78
CA THR A 210 -24.29 -1.29 -7.06
C THR A 210 -25.60 -0.82 -6.43
N GLU A 211 -26.71 -1.26 -7.00
CA GLU A 211 -28.09 -1.05 -6.61
C GLU A 211 -28.33 -1.72 -5.26
N GLU A 212 -28.01 -3.02 -5.14
CA GLU A 212 -28.10 -3.75 -3.87
C GLU A 212 -27.15 -3.16 -2.82
N ILE A 213 -25.96 -2.69 -3.21
CA ILE A 213 -25.05 -1.99 -2.29
C ILE A 213 -25.72 -0.71 -1.75
N ALA A 214 -26.42 0.05 -2.60
CA ALA A 214 -27.17 1.23 -2.18
C ALA A 214 -28.32 0.86 -1.22
N GLU A 215 -29.07 -0.21 -1.51
CA GLU A 215 -30.13 -0.72 -0.62
C GLU A 215 -29.61 -1.10 0.77
N TYR A 216 -28.46 -1.79 0.85
CA TYR A 216 -27.89 -2.14 2.15
C TYR A 216 -27.39 -0.92 2.93
N LYS A 217 -26.80 0.06 2.24
CA LYS A 217 -26.25 1.26 2.89
C LYS A 217 -27.34 2.23 3.32
N SER A 218 -28.41 2.37 2.55
CA SER A 218 -29.55 3.25 2.87
C SER A 218 -30.27 2.85 4.16
N ARG A 219 -30.12 1.60 4.62
CA ARG A 219 -30.63 1.13 5.92
C ARG A 219 -30.09 1.90 7.11
N ILE A 220 -28.99 2.63 6.96
CA ILE A 220 -28.52 3.55 8.00
C ILE A 220 -29.59 4.58 8.38
N PHE A 221 -30.39 5.03 7.40
CA PHE A 221 -31.47 6.02 7.61
C PHE A 221 -32.63 5.46 8.42
N ALA A 222 -32.93 4.16 8.28
CA ALA A 222 -33.92 3.48 9.12
C ALA A 222 -33.53 3.42 10.60
N GLY A 223 -32.29 3.79 10.93
CA GLY A 223 -31.81 3.92 12.29
C GLY A 223 -32.01 5.28 12.93
N LEU A 224 -32.29 6.34 12.14
CA LEU A 224 -32.37 7.71 12.64
C LEU A 224 -33.34 7.85 13.82
N ASN A 225 -32.99 8.74 14.77
CA ASN A 225 -33.95 9.13 15.80
C ASN A 225 -35.04 10.07 15.23
N GLU A 226 -36.06 10.40 16.02
CA GLU A 226 -37.23 11.16 15.57
C GLU A 226 -36.91 12.55 14.99
N LYS A 227 -35.81 13.18 15.42
CA LYS A 227 -35.36 14.49 14.92
C LYS A 227 -34.16 14.37 13.99
N GLY A 228 -33.82 13.14 13.62
CA GLY A 228 -32.58 12.79 12.95
C GLY A 228 -32.47 13.36 11.56
N ILE A 229 -31.24 13.56 11.12
CA ILE A 229 -30.89 14.20 9.86
C ILE A 229 -30.20 13.18 8.96
N ALA A 230 -30.66 13.09 7.72
CA ALA A 230 -30.03 12.29 6.69
C ALA A 230 -29.15 13.17 5.80
N ILE A 231 -27.88 12.80 5.66
CA ILE A 231 -26.94 13.46 4.74
C ILE A 231 -26.50 12.44 3.68
N TYR A 232 -26.48 12.83 2.42
CA TYR A 232 -26.02 11.96 1.33
C TYR A 232 -25.17 12.72 0.30
N ASN A 233 -24.22 12.00 -0.30
CA ASN A 233 -23.45 12.51 -1.43
C ASN A 233 -24.34 12.53 -2.69
N ALA A 234 -24.61 13.71 -3.24
CA ALA A 234 -25.43 13.87 -4.43
C ALA A 234 -24.69 13.54 -5.73
N ASP A 235 -23.36 13.43 -5.71
CA ASP A 235 -22.53 13.04 -6.86
C ASP A 235 -22.36 11.51 -6.97
N THR A 236 -22.94 10.77 -6.02
CA THR A 236 -22.75 9.33 -5.95
C THR A 236 -23.74 8.54 -6.80
N LEU A 237 -23.38 7.29 -7.14
CA LEU A 237 -24.28 6.35 -7.80
C LEU A 237 -25.52 6.13 -6.93
N HIS A 238 -26.69 6.01 -7.56
CA HIS A 238 -27.97 5.77 -6.87
C HIS A 238 -28.36 6.89 -5.89
N ASN A 239 -27.89 8.13 -6.08
CA ASN A 239 -28.20 9.26 -5.19
C ASN A 239 -29.72 9.52 -5.07
N ALA A 240 -30.49 9.44 -6.16
CA ALA A 240 -31.94 9.62 -6.13
C ALA A 240 -32.62 8.58 -5.23
N PHE A 241 -32.22 7.32 -5.35
CA PHE A 241 -32.69 6.25 -4.49
C PHE A 241 -32.33 6.49 -3.02
N LEU A 242 -31.10 6.94 -2.73
CA LEU A 242 -30.70 7.28 -1.34
C LEU A 242 -31.58 8.38 -0.76
N LYS A 243 -31.85 9.44 -1.54
CA LYS A 243 -32.74 10.54 -1.15
C LYS A 243 -34.15 10.02 -0.86
N ASP A 244 -34.72 9.23 -1.75
CA ASP A 244 -36.09 8.68 -1.60
C ASP A 244 -36.22 7.79 -0.37
N VAL A 245 -35.20 6.97 -0.06
CA VAL A 245 -35.20 6.16 1.16
C VAL A 245 -35.06 7.03 2.40
N ALA A 246 -34.18 8.04 2.38
CA ALA A 246 -34.02 8.95 3.50
C ALA A 246 -35.32 9.69 3.84
N LEU A 247 -36.05 10.16 2.82
CA LEU A 247 -37.33 10.87 2.97
C LEU A 247 -38.45 10.02 3.60
N LYS A 248 -38.33 8.69 3.55
CA LYS A 248 -39.26 7.77 4.27
C LYS A 248 -39.02 7.76 5.78
N HIS A 249 -37.87 8.24 6.25
CA HIS A 249 -37.46 8.17 7.66
C HIS A 249 -37.34 9.54 8.33
N THR A 250 -37.08 10.61 7.57
CA THR A 250 -37.02 11.98 8.09
C THR A 250 -37.36 13.00 7.00
N SER A 251 -37.93 14.14 7.38
CA SER A 251 -38.10 15.28 6.48
C SER A 251 -36.83 16.13 6.34
N LYS A 252 -35.81 15.87 7.17
CA LYS A 252 -34.54 16.60 7.18
C LYS A 252 -33.49 15.83 6.40
N VAL A 253 -33.53 15.96 5.07
CA VAL A 253 -32.64 15.28 4.14
C VAL A 253 -31.82 16.31 3.37
N TYR A 254 -30.50 16.23 3.45
CA TYR A 254 -29.59 17.19 2.81
C TYR A 254 -28.58 16.47 1.91
N GLY A 255 -28.51 16.90 0.66
CA GLY A 255 -27.50 16.47 -0.31
C GLY A 255 -26.31 17.44 -0.34
N TYR A 256 -25.10 16.91 -0.47
CA TYR A 256 -23.92 17.71 -0.79
C TYR A 256 -23.31 17.33 -2.13
N SER A 257 -22.63 18.28 -2.79
CA SER A 257 -22.07 18.05 -4.12
C SER A 257 -20.89 18.97 -4.46
N THR A 258 -19.98 18.48 -5.29
CA THR A 258 -18.96 19.30 -5.96
C THR A 258 -19.31 19.63 -7.42
N GLU A 259 -20.35 19.02 -7.98
CA GLU A 259 -20.69 19.12 -9.41
C GLU A 259 -22.11 19.66 -9.69
N ASN A 260 -23.03 19.48 -8.76
CA ASN A 260 -24.46 19.73 -8.89
C ASN A 260 -24.89 20.94 -8.05
N SER A 261 -25.09 22.07 -8.72
CA SER A 261 -25.55 23.33 -8.12
C SER A 261 -26.99 23.32 -7.60
N LYS A 262 -27.69 22.18 -7.67
CA LYS A 262 -29.03 21.97 -7.09
C LYS A 262 -28.98 21.19 -5.76
N ALA A 263 -27.82 20.76 -5.30
CA ALA A 263 -27.67 20.18 -3.97
C ALA A 263 -27.89 21.23 -2.88
N ASP A 264 -28.20 20.80 -1.65
CA ASP A 264 -28.42 21.72 -0.52
C ASP A 264 -27.12 22.47 -0.14
N LEU A 265 -25.98 21.78 -0.20
CA LEU A 265 -24.65 22.37 -0.09
C LEU A 265 -23.80 21.97 -1.30
N TYR A 266 -23.25 22.94 -2.01
CA TYR A 266 -22.34 22.67 -3.12
C TYR A 266 -21.18 23.65 -3.19
N THR A 267 -20.11 23.25 -3.88
CA THR A 267 -18.96 24.13 -4.13
C THR A 267 -19.26 25.11 -5.26
N GLU A 268 -19.07 26.40 -5.01
CA GLU A 268 -19.00 27.43 -6.05
C GLU A 268 -17.60 27.49 -6.68
N GLU A 269 -16.56 27.34 -5.85
CA GLU A 269 -15.18 27.44 -6.29
C GLU A 269 -14.32 26.39 -5.57
N ILE A 270 -13.49 25.69 -6.34
CA ILE A 270 -12.47 24.77 -5.86
C ILE A 270 -11.14 25.24 -6.45
N THR A 271 -10.28 25.77 -5.60
CA THR A 271 -9.00 26.35 -6.02
C THR A 271 -7.85 25.55 -5.41
N PRO A 272 -7.17 24.69 -6.20
CA PRO A 272 -5.98 23.99 -5.75
C PRO A 272 -4.91 25.00 -5.34
N ILE A 273 -4.29 24.74 -4.20
CA ILE A 273 -3.10 25.45 -3.73
C ILE A 273 -2.01 24.40 -3.44
N ARG A 274 -0.78 24.86 -3.17
CA ARG A 274 0.31 23.94 -2.82
C ARG A 274 -0.05 23.15 -1.56
N LYS A 275 -0.13 21.82 -1.70
CA LYS A 275 -0.44 20.82 -0.66
C LYS A 275 -1.85 20.87 -0.06
N ALA A 276 -2.78 21.62 -0.65
CA ALA A 276 -4.15 21.75 -0.13
C ALA A 276 -5.13 22.24 -1.21
N VAL A 277 -6.41 22.36 -0.86
CA VAL A 277 -7.46 22.91 -1.72
C VAL A 277 -8.27 23.94 -0.94
N LYS A 278 -8.45 25.13 -1.50
CA LYS A 278 -9.40 26.13 -0.99
C LYS A 278 -10.77 25.87 -1.59
N VAL A 279 -11.80 25.94 -0.76
CA VAL A 279 -13.18 25.66 -1.13
C VAL A 279 -14.07 26.83 -0.73
N LYS A 280 -14.92 27.26 -1.65
CA LYS A 280 -16.03 28.19 -1.40
C LYS A 280 -17.35 27.50 -1.70
N THR A 281 -18.31 27.58 -0.80
CA THR A 281 -19.65 26.98 -0.97
C THR A 281 -20.72 28.02 -1.32
N ASN A 282 -21.86 27.53 -1.80
CA ASN A 282 -23.03 28.32 -2.23
C ASN A 282 -23.65 29.21 -1.15
N ASP A 283 -23.35 28.95 0.12
CA ASP A 283 -23.80 29.77 1.24
C ASP A 283 -22.73 30.74 1.77
N GLY A 284 -21.62 30.89 1.02
CA GLY A 284 -20.54 31.80 1.36
C GLY A 284 -19.53 31.25 2.37
N THR A 285 -19.63 29.98 2.80
CA THR A 285 -18.60 29.37 3.65
C THR A 285 -17.28 29.22 2.89
N HIS A 286 -16.16 29.56 3.53
CA HIS A 286 -14.80 29.37 2.99
C HIS A 286 -13.97 28.52 3.93
N PHE A 287 -13.26 27.53 3.38
CA PHE A 287 -12.35 26.71 4.18
C PHE A 287 -11.24 26.09 3.32
N THR A 288 -10.22 25.56 3.99
CA THR A 288 -9.14 24.83 3.35
C THR A 288 -9.23 23.36 3.72
N VAL A 289 -9.19 22.49 2.71
CA VAL A 289 -9.04 21.05 2.91
C VAL A 289 -7.55 20.72 2.85
N PRO A 290 -6.95 20.13 3.91
CA PRO A 290 -5.53 19.74 3.92
C PRO A 290 -5.31 18.43 3.13
N SER A 291 -5.87 18.37 1.93
CA SER A 291 -5.74 17.30 0.96
C SER A 291 -6.04 17.85 -0.44
N VAL A 292 -5.69 17.07 -1.46
CA VAL A 292 -5.72 17.49 -2.87
C VAL A 292 -6.59 16.57 -3.75
N SER A 293 -7.36 15.68 -3.11
CA SER A 293 -8.31 14.80 -3.78
C SER A 293 -9.72 15.40 -3.75
N ASN A 294 -10.43 15.32 -4.88
CA ASN A 294 -11.84 15.74 -4.96
C ASN A 294 -12.72 14.98 -3.95
N GLY A 295 -12.49 13.67 -3.77
CA GLY A 295 -13.21 12.90 -2.76
C GLY A 295 -12.99 13.40 -1.33
N MET A 296 -11.86 14.05 -1.04
CA MET A 296 -11.63 14.69 0.26
C MET A 296 -12.40 16.01 0.39
N VAL A 297 -12.58 16.75 -0.71
CA VAL A 297 -13.47 17.92 -0.76
C VAL A 297 -14.93 17.50 -0.52
N GLU A 298 -15.40 16.45 -1.20
CA GLU A 298 -16.73 15.86 -0.96
C GLU A 298 -16.93 15.46 0.51
N ASN A 299 -15.97 14.76 1.11
CA ASN A 299 -16.06 14.39 2.53
C ASN A 299 -16.07 15.62 3.44
N ALA A 300 -15.34 16.68 3.10
CA ALA A 300 -15.33 17.92 3.87
C ALA A 300 -16.68 18.67 3.79
N LEU A 301 -17.41 18.58 2.67
CA LEU A 301 -18.79 19.09 2.59
C LEU A 301 -19.74 18.32 3.52
N ALA A 302 -19.58 16.99 3.60
CA ALA A 302 -20.33 16.18 4.56
C ALA A 302 -20.05 16.59 6.00
N VAL A 303 -18.79 16.89 6.33
CA VAL A 303 -18.39 17.44 7.63
C VAL A 303 -19.05 18.79 7.85
N LEU A 304 -18.96 19.72 6.91
CA LEU A 304 -19.55 21.05 7.01
C LEU A 304 -21.07 21.00 7.27
N LEU A 305 -21.82 20.17 6.52
CA LEU A 305 -23.24 19.94 6.79
C LEU A 305 -23.48 19.36 8.19
N THR A 306 -22.64 18.42 8.63
CA THR A 306 -22.73 17.84 9.97
C THR A 306 -22.53 18.90 11.05
N LEU A 307 -21.51 19.75 10.93
CA LEU A 307 -21.22 20.82 11.89
C LEU A 307 -22.39 21.82 11.96
N LYS A 308 -22.95 22.24 10.81
CA LYS A 308 -24.13 23.12 10.73
C LYS A 308 -25.35 22.58 11.47
N HIS A 309 -25.47 21.26 11.56
CA HIS A 309 -26.60 20.59 12.21
C HIS A 309 -26.32 20.14 13.64
N LEU A 310 -25.09 20.29 14.15
CA LEU A 310 -24.73 20.03 15.54
C LEU A 310 -24.87 21.27 16.44
N ASP A 311 -25.36 22.40 15.91
CA ASP A 311 -25.52 23.68 16.63
C ASP A 311 -24.20 24.18 17.27
N ILE A 312 -23.11 23.99 16.52
CA ILE A 312 -21.76 24.42 16.90
C ILE A 312 -21.29 25.53 15.96
N ASN A 313 -20.41 26.41 16.45
CA ASN A 313 -19.83 27.47 15.63
C ASN A 313 -18.93 26.86 14.54
N VAL A 314 -19.41 26.91 13.30
CA VAL A 314 -18.77 26.28 12.14
C VAL A 314 -17.41 26.89 11.83
N ASP A 315 -17.28 28.22 11.90
CA ASP A 315 -16.06 28.93 11.51
C ASP A 315 -14.87 28.50 12.39
N GLU A 316 -15.08 28.40 13.70
CA GLU A 316 -14.06 27.93 14.65
C GLU A 316 -13.59 26.49 14.36
N LYS A 317 -14.49 25.63 13.89
CA LYS A 317 -14.20 24.20 13.66
C LYS A 317 -13.55 23.94 12.31
N LEU A 318 -13.76 24.81 11.32
CA LEU A 318 -13.11 24.72 10.01
C LEU A 318 -11.61 25.06 10.07
N ASP A 319 -11.20 25.92 10.99
CA ASP A 319 -9.78 26.18 11.26
C ASP A 319 -9.07 24.95 11.82
N ASN A 320 -9.72 24.19 12.72
CA ASN A 320 -9.17 22.93 13.23
C ASN A 320 -8.99 21.91 12.11
N LEU A 321 -9.98 21.78 11.22
CA LEU A 321 -9.90 20.89 10.06
C LEU A 321 -8.73 21.26 9.16
N SER A 322 -8.56 22.56 8.87
CA SER A 322 -7.51 23.08 7.98
C SER A 322 -6.10 22.81 8.50
N ASN A 323 -5.93 22.77 9.83
CA ASN A 323 -4.63 22.62 10.49
C ASN A 323 -4.32 21.18 10.94
N THR A 324 -5.20 20.22 10.68
CA THR A 324 -5.01 18.84 11.16
C THR A 324 -4.40 17.95 10.09
N GLN A 325 -3.37 17.18 10.48
CA GLN A 325 -2.90 16.06 9.67
C GLN A 325 -3.91 14.90 9.76
N LEU A 326 -4.72 14.74 8.72
CA LEU A 326 -5.90 13.87 8.77
C LEU A 326 -5.59 12.37 8.65
N PHE A 327 -4.67 11.98 7.76
CA PHE A 327 -4.43 10.57 7.43
C PHE A 327 -2.96 10.25 7.27
N LYS A 328 -2.50 9.23 7.99
CA LYS A 328 -1.21 8.60 7.69
C LYS A 328 -1.36 7.75 6.43
N LYS A 329 -0.48 7.94 5.45
CA LYS A 329 -0.37 7.17 4.21
C LYS A 329 -1.60 7.20 3.31
N VAL A 330 -2.46 8.22 3.42
CA VAL A 330 -3.57 8.45 2.47
C VAL A 330 -3.41 9.84 1.91
N LEU A 331 -2.78 9.95 0.74
CA LEU A 331 -2.38 11.21 0.12
C LEU A 331 -1.72 12.17 1.13
N GLU A 332 -0.84 11.61 1.96
CA GLU A 332 -0.15 12.33 3.03
C GLU A 332 1.05 13.08 2.46
N PHE A 333 1.08 14.39 2.58
CA PHE A 333 2.27 15.18 2.24
C PHE A 333 3.35 15.03 3.31
N LYS A 334 4.55 14.63 2.90
CA LYS A 334 5.76 14.56 3.73
C LYS A 334 6.86 15.34 3.04
N ASN A 335 7.56 16.18 3.81
CA ASN A 335 8.82 16.72 3.34
C ASN A 335 9.88 15.62 3.45
N ILE A 336 10.59 15.38 2.36
CA ILE A 336 11.76 14.51 2.32
C ILE A 336 12.95 15.35 1.88
N HIS A 337 14.13 15.08 2.41
CA HIS A 337 15.32 15.85 2.11
C HIS A 337 16.50 14.91 1.90
N SER A 338 17.38 15.30 1.00
CA SER A 338 18.73 14.76 0.90
C SER A 338 19.72 15.69 1.60
N ALA A 339 21.02 15.47 1.43
CA ALA A 339 22.03 16.38 1.94
C ALA A 339 21.99 17.76 1.26
N THR A 340 21.44 17.86 0.04
CA THR A 340 21.44 19.10 -0.77
C THR A 340 20.06 19.51 -1.28
N GLU A 341 19.09 18.58 -1.34
CA GLU A 341 17.80 18.79 -1.99
C GLU A 341 16.65 18.66 -1.00
N ASN A 342 15.58 19.43 -1.22
CA ASN A 342 14.29 19.28 -0.53
C ASN A 342 13.22 18.87 -1.52
N ALA A 343 12.44 17.83 -1.22
CA ALA A 343 11.36 17.35 -2.05
C ALA A 343 10.11 17.04 -1.23
N THR A 344 9.00 16.82 -1.91
CA THR A 344 7.73 16.47 -1.31
C THR A 344 7.28 15.09 -1.75
N LEU A 345 7.05 14.21 -0.78
CA LEU A 345 6.42 12.92 -0.94
C LEU A 345 4.92 13.03 -0.68
N LEU A 346 4.10 12.57 -1.61
CA LEU A 346 2.69 12.29 -1.48
C LEU A 346 2.53 10.78 -1.22
N ASP A 347 2.44 10.39 0.05
CA ASP A 347 2.36 8.99 0.49
C ASP A 347 0.90 8.51 0.52
N ASP A 348 0.55 7.60 -0.40
CA ASP A 348 -0.75 6.93 -0.48
C ASP A 348 -0.61 5.39 -0.46
N THR A 349 0.27 4.90 0.43
CA THR A 349 0.58 3.47 0.57
C THR A 349 -0.26 2.71 1.59
N HIS A 350 -1.40 3.28 2.03
CA HIS A 350 -2.31 2.60 2.97
C HIS A 350 -3.10 1.44 2.34
N ASN A 351 -3.61 1.59 1.12
CA ASN A 351 -4.36 0.56 0.40
C ASN A 351 -4.47 0.92 -1.08
N ALA A 352 -4.50 -0.05 -2.01
CA ALA A 352 -4.77 0.21 -3.41
C ALA A 352 -6.04 -0.49 -3.91
N SER A 353 -6.75 0.22 -4.77
CA SER A 353 -7.85 -0.24 -5.63
C SER A 353 -7.79 0.61 -6.90
N LEU A 354 -8.38 0.17 -8.01
CA LEU A 354 -8.33 0.95 -9.24
C LEU A 354 -8.84 2.40 -9.06
N PRO A 355 -10.00 2.65 -8.43
CA PRO A 355 -10.44 4.02 -8.14
C PRO A 355 -9.44 4.81 -7.28
N ALA A 356 -8.82 4.17 -6.28
CA ALA A 356 -7.83 4.84 -5.43
C ALA A 356 -6.54 5.19 -6.20
N MET A 357 -6.07 4.31 -7.09
CA MET A 357 -4.91 4.57 -7.95
C MET A 357 -5.18 5.77 -8.86
N ILE A 358 -6.36 5.82 -9.50
CA ILE A 358 -6.76 6.91 -10.38
C ILE A 358 -6.83 8.23 -9.60
N ASN A 359 -7.52 8.23 -8.45
CA ASN A 359 -7.62 9.40 -7.60
C ASN A 359 -6.25 9.93 -7.15
N ALA A 360 -5.30 9.04 -6.84
CA ALA A 360 -3.96 9.45 -6.44
C ALA A 360 -3.15 10.08 -7.58
N ILE A 361 -3.27 9.55 -8.80
CA ILE A 361 -2.62 10.13 -9.99
C ILE A 361 -3.24 11.50 -10.30
N GLN A 362 -4.56 11.63 -10.24
CA GLN A 362 -5.24 12.92 -10.43
C GLN A 362 -4.87 13.96 -9.36
N ALA A 363 -4.79 13.54 -8.09
CA ALA A 363 -4.32 14.36 -6.99
C ALA A 363 -2.88 14.85 -7.22
N PHE A 364 -1.99 13.96 -7.65
CA PHE A 364 -0.62 14.31 -8.03
C PHE A 364 -0.58 15.30 -9.20
N ASP A 365 -1.35 15.07 -10.26
CA ASP A 365 -1.41 15.94 -11.43
C ASP A 365 -1.89 17.35 -11.06
N SER A 366 -2.90 17.46 -10.19
CA SER A 366 -3.42 18.75 -9.70
C SER A 366 -2.37 19.58 -8.97
N GLN A 367 -1.36 18.91 -8.40
CA GLN A 367 -0.30 19.51 -7.61
C GLN A 367 0.97 19.77 -8.40
N SER A 368 1.23 19.01 -9.47
CA SER A 368 2.45 19.07 -10.27
C SER A 368 2.90 20.50 -10.65
N LYS A 369 1.95 21.39 -10.92
CA LYS A 369 2.20 22.81 -11.28
C LYS A 369 2.79 23.67 -10.14
N PHE A 370 2.72 23.21 -8.89
CA PHE A 370 3.26 23.92 -7.72
C PHE A 370 4.68 23.45 -7.33
N PHE A 371 5.30 22.62 -8.17
CA PHE A 371 6.60 22.01 -7.94
C PHE A 371 7.48 22.18 -9.18
N GLU A 372 8.68 22.71 -8.98
CA GLU A 372 9.61 22.98 -10.08
C GLU A 372 10.46 21.75 -10.44
N GLY A 373 10.81 20.93 -9.44
CA GLY A 373 11.61 19.70 -9.62
C GLY A 373 10.88 18.57 -10.35
N HIS A 374 11.50 17.39 -10.40
CA HIS A 374 10.97 16.22 -11.08
C HIS A 374 9.63 15.77 -10.50
N LYS A 375 8.72 15.41 -11.39
CA LYS A 375 7.38 14.91 -11.10
C LYS A 375 7.41 13.39 -11.26
N ILE A 376 7.45 12.67 -10.14
CA ILE A 376 7.72 11.23 -10.10
C ILE A 376 6.50 10.48 -9.56
N ILE A 377 6.07 9.45 -10.27
CA ILE A 377 5.05 8.50 -9.78
C ILE A 377 5.71 7.14 -9.56
N ALA A 378 5.61 6.59 -8.34
CA ALA A 378 6.02 5.24 -8.01
C ALA A 378 4.81 4.38 -7.62
N LEU A 379 4.59 3.28 -8.35
CA LEU A 379 3.43 2.39 -8.20
C LEU A 379 3.81 0.94 -7.87
N GLY A 380 3.09 0.36 -6.92
CA GLY A 380 3.01 -1.09 -6.71
C GLY A 380 1.64 -1.64 -7.10
N GLN A 381 1.48 -2.97 -7.08
CA GLN A 381 0.25 -3.63 -7.50
C GLN A 381 -0.96 -3.35 -6.58
N ILE A 382 -2.14 -3.56 -7.16
CA ILE A 382 -3.40 -3.78 -6.44
C ILE A 382 -3.50 -5.27 -6.09
N SER A 383 -3.53 -5.58 -4.80
CA SER A 383 -3.66 -6.96 -4.30
C SER A 383 -5.10 -7.48 -4.37
N ASP A 384 -5.24 -8.81 -4.22
CA ASP A 384 -6.53 -9.50 -4.01
C ASP A 384 -7.56 -9.39 -5.15
N LEU A 385 -7.07 -9.18 -6.39
CA LEU A 385 -7.92 -9.14 -7.60
C LEU A 385 -8.17 -10.51 -8.25
N GLY A 386 -7.43 -11.55 -7.86
CA GLY A 386 -7.56 -12.89 -8.45
C GLY A 386 -7.41 -12.88 -9.97
N GLU A 387 -8.34 -13.50 -10.68
CA GLU A 387 -8.35 -13.59 -12.15
C GLU A 387 -8.52 -12.21 -12.84
N GLN A 388 -9.07 -11.21 -12.15
CA GLN A 388 -9.27 -9.87 -12.71
C GLN A 388 -8.00 -9.00 -12.66
N THR A 389 -6.89 -9.52 -12.13
CA THR A 389 -5.64 -8.77 -11.92
C THR A 389 -5.19 -8.06 -13.20
N ASP A 390 -5.04 -8.76 -14.32
CA ASP A 390 -4.55 -8.18 -15.57
C ASP A 390 -5.52 -7.12 -16.14
N ASN A 391 -6.81 -7.43 -16.14
CA ASN A 391 -7.85 -6.55 -16.68
C ASN A 391 -7.94 -5.22 -15.91
N VAL A 392 -7.92 -5.30 -14.58
CA VAL A 392 -8.01 -4.12 -13.72
C VAL A 392 -6.76 -3.25 -13.84
N HIS A 393 -5.55 -3.84 -13.85
CA HIS A 393 -4.32 -3.07 -14.01
C HIS A 393 -4.20 -2.46 -15.42
N ALA A 394 -4.70 -3.12 -16.46
CA ALA A 394 -4.70 -2.57 -17.82
C ALA A 394 -5.47 -1.24 -17.94
N LYS A 395 -6.46 -1.00 -17.06
CA LYS A 395 -7.19 0.29 -17.01
C LYS A 395 -6.33 1.47 -16.53
N LEU A 396 -5.14 1.22 -15.98
CA LEU A 396 -4.19 2.28 -15.63
C LEU A 396 -3.42 2.84 -16.84
N VAL A 397 -3.37 2.11 -17.97
CA VAL A 397 -2.61 2.54 -19.16
C VAL A 397 -2.98 3.96 -19.62
N PRO A 398 -4.26 4.27 -19.95
CA PRO A 398 -4.60 5.62 -20.42
C PRO A 398 -4.37 6.70 -19.36
N ILE A 399 -4.52 6.35 -18.08
CA ILE A 399 -4.34 7.28 -16.96
C ILE A 399 -2.86 7.66 -16.82
N LEU A 400 -1.95 6.69 -16.94
CA LEU A 400 -0.51 6.94 -16.87
C LEU A 400 0.00 7.71 -18.09
N GLU A 401 -0.53 7.42 -19.28
CA GLU A 401 -0.21 8.17 -20.50
C GLU A 401 -0.60 9.65 -20.40
N GLN A 402 -1.71 9.95 -19.72
CA GLN A 402 -2.21 11.32 -19.54
C GLN A 402 -1.61 12.06 -18.33
N SER A 403 -0.96 11.34 -17.41
CA SER A 403 -0.39 11.92 -16.19
C SER A 403 0.61 13.06 -16.47
N LYS A 404 0.84 13.93 -15.49
CA LYS A 404 1.85 15.00 -15.52
C LYS A 404 3.22 14.55 -15.00
N ALA A 405 3.41 13.25 -14.82
CA ALA A 405 4.68 12.70 -14.39
C ALA A 405 5.73 12.77 -15.51
N ASP A 406 6.94 13.14 -15.12
CA ASP A 406 8.17 13.04 -15.90
C ASP A 406 8.65 11.59 -15.91
N TYR A 407 8.65 10.95 -14.73
CA TYR A 407 9.11 9.57 -14.51
C TYR A 407 8.04 8.72 -13.80
N ILE A 408 7.87 7.48 -14.26
CA ILE A 408 6.94 6.51 -13.68
C ILE A 408 7.69 5.21 -13.37
N LEU A 409 7.78 4.87 -12.09
CA LEU A 409 8.46 3.67 -11.61
C LEU A 409 7.40 2.67 -11.15
N CYS A 410 7.42 1.46 -11.70
CA CYS A 410 6.44 0.42 -11.38
C CYS A 410 7.11 -0.83 -10.84
N MET A 411 6.52 -1.46 -9.83
CA MET A 411 6.97 -2.75 -9.31
C MET A 411 5.84 -3.79 -9.40
N ASP A 412 6.19 -5.05 -9.15
CA ASP A 412 5.28 -6.19 -9.15
C ASP A 412 4.85 -6.64 -10.56
N GLU A 413 4.70 -7.95 -10.75
CA GLU A 413 4.46 -8.55 -12.07
C GLU A 413 3.23 -8.01 -12.82
N PRO A 414 2.08 -7.71 -12.18
CA PRO A 414 0.92 -7.16 -12.91
C PRO A 414 1.22 -5.82 -13.60
N LEU A 415 2.04 -4.95 -12.99
CA LEU A 415 2.39 -3.68 -13.59
C LEU A 415 3.41 -3.82 -14.73
N ARG A 416 4.17 -4.92 -14.81
CA ARG A 416 5.08 -5.20 -15.94
C ARG A 416 4.34 -5.14 -17.29
N LYS A 417 3.13 -5.71 -17.35
CA LYS A 417 2.27 -5.67 -18.55
C LYS A 417 1.75 -4.26 -18.85
N VAL A 418 1.47 -3.46 -17.82
CA VAL A 418 1.04 -2.06 -17.95
C VAL A 418 2.15 -1.22 -18.55
N VAL A 419 3.37 -1.31 -17.98
CA VAL A 419 4.55 -0.59 -18.46
C VAL A 419 4.82 -0.84 -19.95
N ASN A 420 4.71 -2.10 -20.38
CA ASN A 420 4.88 -2.45 -21.79
C ASN A 420 3.86 -1.77 -22.73
N LYS A 421 2.64 -1.50 -22.26
CA LYS A 421 1.56 -0.88 -23.05
C LYS A 421 1.60 0.64 -23.08
N VAL A 422 2.02 1.30 -21.99
CA VAL A 422 2.07 2.77 -21.88
C VAL A 422 3.05 3.37 -22.89
N LYS A 423 2.63 4.41 -23.62
CA LYS A 423 3.46 5.12 -24.61
C LYS A 423 3.73 6.57 -24.18
N GLY A 424 4.78 7.17 -24.76
CA GLY A 424 5.08 8.60 -24.59
C GLY A 424 5.52 9.03 -23.18
N LYS A 425 5.95 8.09 -22.32
CA LYS A 425 6.36 8.33 -20.93
C LYS A 425 7.69 7.69 -20.60
N HIS A 426 8.48 8.29 -19.69
CA HIS A 426 9.61 7.61 -19.04
C HIS A 426 9.05 6.66 -17.97
N ILE A 427 8.68 5.46 -18.40
CA ILE A 427 8.10 4.44 -17.52
C ILE A 427 8.96 3.19 -17.49
N THR A 428 9.25 2.70 -16.28
CA THR A 428 10.18 1.59 -16.04
C THR A 428 9.61 0.61 -15.03
N TRP A 429 9.69 -0.69 -15.33
CA TRP A 429 9.36 -1.76 -14.40
C TRP A 429 10.58 -2.27 -13.64
N TYR A 430 10.41 -2.55 -12.35
CA TYR A 430 11.44 -3.02 -11.42
C TYR A 430 11.08 -4.39 -10.84
N ARG A 431 12.06 -5.30 -10.80
CA ARG A 431 11.90 -6.63 -10.19
C ARG A 431 11.87 -6.58 -8.66
N ASN A 432 12.63 -5.67 -8.04
CA ASN A 432 12.80 -5.60 -6.60
C ASN A 432 12.79 -4.15 -6.08
N ALA A 433 12.51 -4.01 -4.79
CA ALA A 433 12.38 -2.74 -4.10
C ALA A 433 13.70 -1.95 -4.03
N GLN A 434 14.83 -2.64 -3.91
CA GLN A 434 16.14 -2.01 -3.74
C GLN A 434 16.53 -1.23 -4.99
N LEU A 435 16.31 -1.82 -6.18
CA LEU A 435 16.63 -1.20 -7.45
C LEU A 435 15.72 0.00 -7.75
N LEU A 436 14.42 -0.12 -7.44
CA LEU A 436 13.49 1.01 -7.53
C LEU A 436 13.93 2.15 -6.60
N LEU A 437 14.31 1.83 -5.37
CA LEU A 437 14.78 2.80 -4.38
C LEU A 437 16.07 3.52 -4.84
N GLN A 438 17.02 2.80 -5.43
CA GLN A 438 18.25 3.38 -5.98
C GLN A 438 17.95 4.40 -7.08
N ASP A 439 17.17 4.01 -8.10
CA ASP A 439 16.79 4.90 -9.18
C ASP A 439 15.94 6.09 -8.67
N LEU A 440 15.05 5.86 -7.69
CA LEU A 440 14.25 6.92 -7.09
C LEU A 440 15.12 7.99 -6.39
N ARG A 441 16.22 7.60 -5.73
CA ARG A 441 17.16 8.55 -5.09
C ARG A 441 17.85 9.46 -6.10
N LEU A 442 18.22 8.90 -7.26
CA LEU A 442 18.84 9.65 -8.36
C LEU A 442 17.86 10.64 -8.98
N LEU A 443 16.59 10.24 -9.11
CA LEU A 443 15.55 11.08 -9.72
C LEU A 443 15.08 12.23 -8.82
N ILE A 444 15.16 12.12 -7.50
CA ILE A 444 14.71 13.20 -6.60
C ILE A 444 15.70 14.37 -6.64
N ASN A 445 15.25 15.52 -7.16
CA ASN A 445 15.96 16.81 -7.14
C ASN A 445 15.21 17.84 -6.29
N GLN A 446 15.78 19.05 -6.19
CA GLN A 446 15.20 20.19 -5.52
C GLN A 446 13.77 20.43 -6.00
N ASP A 447 12.88 20.58 -5.04
CA ASP A 447 11.46 20.83 -5.22
C ASP A 447 10.71 19.72 -5.99
N ALA A 448 11.23 18.49 -6.03
CA ALA A 448 10.54 17.36 -6.65
C ALA A 448 9.22 17.02 -5.94
N LEU A 449 8.26 16.49 -6.71
CA LEU A 449 7.02 15.89 -6.21
C LEU A 449 7.04 14.39 -6.50
N VAL A 450 6.90 13.57 -5.47
CA VAL A 450 6.92 12.10 -5.57
C VAL A 450 5.59 11.54 -5.08
N LEU A 451 4.82 10.85 -5.92
CA LEU A 451 3.68 10.04 -5.49
C LEU A 451 4.14 8.59 -5.22
N MET A 452 3.77 8.03 -4.07
CA MET A 452 3.95 6.61 -3.77
C MET A 452 2.62 5.94 -3.49
N LYS A 453 2.28 4.90 -4.28
CA LYS A 453 0.97 4.25 -4.22
C LYS A 453 1.07 2.74 -4.43
N SER A 454 0.58 1.96 -3.47
CA SER A 454 0.48 0.49 -3.59
C SER A 454 -0.55 -0.10 -2.63
N SER A 455 -0.84 -1.39 -2.77
CA SER A 455 -1.37 -2.19 -1.66
C SER A 455 -0.30 -2.41 -0.58
N VAL A 456 -0.70 -2.86 0.62
CA VAL A 456 0.21 -3.12 1.75
C VAL A 456 0.71 -4.56 1.77
N THR A 457 -0.09 -5.49 1.28
CA THR A 457 0.20 -6.93 1.30
C THR A 457 0.62 -7.44 -0.07
N LYS A 458 1.31 -8.59 -0.12
CA LYS A 458 1.75 -9.24 -1.37
C LYS A 458 2.65 -8.38 -2.26
N THR A 459 3.25 -7.31 -1.74
CA THR A 459 4.19 -6.45 -2.47
C THR A 459 5.30 -6.02 -1.52
N ASP A 460 6.48 -5.80 -2.08
CA ASP A 460 7.63 -5.23 -1.37
C ASP A 460 7.63 -3.70 -1.35
N PHE A 461 6.64 -3.06 -1.97
CA PHE A 461 6.58 -1.61 -2.12
C PHE A 461 6.60 -0.85 -0.78
N PRO A 462 5.95 -1.34 0.31
CA PRO A 462 6.07 -0.73 1.63
C PRO A 462 7.48 -0.77 2.25
N LYS A 463 8.43 -1.53 1.70
CA LYS A 463 9.85 -1.44 2.09
C LYS A 463 10.45 -0.12 1.57
N ILE A 464 10.14 0.24 0.32
CA ILE A 464 10.61 1.47 -0.34
C ILE A 464 10.17 2.69 0.45
N THR A 465 8.89 2.80 0.82
CA THR A 465 8.38 3.96 1.59
C THR A 465 9.06 4.14 2.94
N ARG A 466 9.39 3.04 3.62
CA ARG A 466 10.09 3.08 4.91
C ARG A 466 11.56 3.46 4.77
N GLN A 467 12.19 3.05 3.67
CA GLN A 467 13.61 3.24 3.43
C GLN A 467 13.93 4.54 2.70
N LEU A 468 12.97 5.17 2.00
CA LEU A 468 13.20 6.35 1.18
C LEU A 468 13.85 7.49 1.97
N SER A 469 13.21 8.00 3.02
CA SER A 469 13.77 9.12 3.79
C SER A 469 15.14 8.76 4.39
N PRO A 470 15.33 7.62 5.10
CA PRO A 470 16.65 7.23 5.59
C PRO A 470 17.73 7.12 4.49
N SER A 471 17.36 6.68 3.29
CA SER A 471 18.30 6.53 2.16
C SER A 471 18.73 7.85 1.52
N LEU A 472 17.98 8.93 1.75
CA LEU A 472 18.22 10.25 1.20
C LEU A 472 19.10 11.13 2.09
N VAL A 473 19.01 11.02 3.43
CA VAL A 473 19.64 11.96 4.39
C VAL A 473 21.10 12.31 4.06
N ASN A 474 21.92 11.32 3.74
CA ASN A 474 23.34 11.51 3.42
C ASN A 474 23.65 11.43 1.92
N TYR A 475 22.63 11.25 1.09
CA TYR A 475 22.82 11.17 -0.35
C TYR A 475 23.11 12.55 -0.91
N ARG A 476 24.23 12.66 -1.61
CA ARG A 476 24.60 13.85 -2.38
C ARG A 476 24.48 13.51 -3.85
N ARG A 477 23.61 14.23 -4.55
CA ARG A 477 23.52 14.10 -6.00
C ARG A 477 24.79 14.67 -6.62
N SER A 478 25.40 13.94 -7.55
CA SER A 478 26.51 14.47 -8.33
C SER A 478 25.94 15.44 -9.37
N GLY A 479 26.47 16.67 -9.44
CA GLY A 479 25.82 17.79 -10.14
C GLY A 479 25.52 17.60 -11.65
N ALA A 480 24.84 18.60 -12.21
CA ALA A 480 24.19 18.69 -13.53
C ALA A 480 22.99 17.73 -13.75
N GLU A 481 21.99 18.19 -14.51
CA GLU A 481 20.88 17.35 -15.00
C GLU A 481 21.40 16.40 -16.09
N THR A 482 22.10 15.34 -15.68
CA THR A 482 22.40 14.20 -16.56
C THR A 482 21.21 13.23 -16.62
N GLU A 483 21.06 12.53 -17.74
CA GLU A 483 20.04 11.48 -17.84
C GLU A 483 20.30 10.39 -16.77
N LEU A 484 19.24 9.92 -16.11
CA LEU A 484 19.32 8.90 -15.03
C LEU A 484 20.26 7.74 -15.37
N TYR A 485 20.22 7.27 -16.62
CA TYR A 485 20.97 6.10 -17.07
C TYR A 485 22.47 6.38 -17.20
N GLU A 486 22.86 7.59 -17.61
CA GLU A 486 24.26 8.00 -17.65
C GLU A 486 24.84 8.07 -16.24
N GLU A 487 24.06 8.62 -15.30
CA GLU A 487 24.47 8.70 -13.90
C GLU A 487 24.59 7.31 -13.25
N ILE A 488 23.71 6.37 -13.59
CA ILE A 488 23.82 4.97 -13.16
C ILE A 488 25.13 4.35 -13.68
N MET A 489 25.42 4.48 -14.97
CA MET A 489 26.61 3.86 -15.57
C MET A 489 27.90 4.48 -15.00
N ARG A 490 27.95 5.81 -14.89
CA ARG A 490 29.11 6.52 -14.34
C ARG A 490 29.41 6.14 -12.89
N ASN A 491 28.36 5.93 -12.08
CA ASN A 491 28.53 5.56 -10.67
C ASN A 491 28.71 4.04 -10.46
N GLY A 492 28.33 3.23 -11.46
CA GLY A 492 28.33 1.77 -11.38
C GLY A 492 29.62 1.10 -11.86
N GLU A 493 30.57 1.87 -12.41
CA GLU A 493 31.87 1.37 -12.85
C GLU A 493 32.63 0.73 -11.68
N ALA A 494 33.02 -0.54 -11.82
CA ALA A 494 33.71 -1.30 -10.78
C ALA A 494 34.57 -2.42 -11.37
N TYR A 495 35.61 -2.82 -10.63
CA TYR A 495 36.39 -4.02 -10.93
C TYR A 495 36.87 -4.73 -9.67
N LEU A 496 37.25 -5.99 -9.81
CA LEU A 496 38.07 -6.72 -8.84
C LEU A 496 39.02 -7.68 -9.55
N ILE A 497 40.19 -7.91 -8.94
CA ILE A 497 41.21 -8.85 -9.41
C ILE A 497 41.17 -10.08 -8.51
N TYR A 498 40.87 -11.23 -9.11
CA TYR A 498 40.77 -12.51 -8.42
C TYR A 498 41.94 -13.41 -8.81
N ASN A 499 42.68 -13.89 -7.80
CA ASN A 499 43.77 -14.84 -8.01
C ASN A 499 43.21 -16.28 -8.03
N LEU A 500 43.52 -17.02 -9.09
CA LEU A 500 43.00 -18.36 -9.33
C LEU A 500 43.69 -19.44 -8.50
N ASP A 501 44.91 -19.18 -8.01
CA ASP A 501 45.72 -20.10 -7.21
C ASP A 501 45.43 -19.94 -5.72
N THR A 502 45.35 -18.70 -5.23
CA THR A 502 45.06 -18.41 -3.81
C THR A 502 43.56 -18.36 -3.50
N GLU A 503 42.72 -18.17 -4.52
CA GLU A 503 41.27 -17.94 -4.39
C GLU A 503 40.89 -16.67 -3.61
N GLU A 504 41.78 -15.68 -3.60
CA GLU A 504 41.62 -14.39 -2.93
C GLU A 504 41.41 -13.23 -3.90
N ILE A 505 40.81 -12.16 -3.39
CA ILE A 505 40.68 -10.88 -4.11
C ILE A 505 41.90 -10.05 -3.75
N GLU A 506 42.74 -9.75 -4.74
CA GLU A 506 43.98 -8.99 -4.54
C GLU A 506 43.74 -7.48 -4.59
N GLU A 507 42.78 -7.04 -5.40
CA GLU A 507 42.47 -5.63 -5.61
C GLU A 507 40.99 -5.47 -5.97
N GLU A 508 40.37 -4.36 -5.55
CA GLU A 508 39.01 -4.00 -5.92
C GLU A 508 38.78 -2.49 -5.98
N LYS A 509 37.91 -2.05 -6.90
CA LYS A 509 37.41 -0.68 -7.03
C LYS A 509 35.90 -0.69 -7.09
N ASN A 510 35.27 0.12 -6.24
CA ASN A 510 33.82 0.38 -6.23
C ASN A 510 32.95 -0.89 -6.20
N ARG A 511 33.43 -1.97 -5.57
CA ARG A 511 32.76 -3.27 -5.54
C ARG A 511 31.32 -3.21 -5.03
N ASP A 512 31.09 -2.45 -3.95
CA ASP A 512 29.77 -2.28 -3.34
C ASP A 512 28.86 -1.30 -4.10
N GLY A 513 29.43 -0.39 -4.89
CA GLY A 513 28.71 0.53 -5.76
C GLY A 513 28.47 0.00 -7.17
N SER A 514 29.00 -1.19 -7.49
CA SER A 514 28.87 -1.86 -8.78
C SER A 514 27.41 -2.03 -9.16
N ALA A 515 27.04 -1.49 -10.32
CA ALA A 515 25.70 -1.57 -10.88
C ALA A 515 25.76 -1.45 -12.41
N THR A 516 24.82 -2.10 -13.08
CA THR A 516 24.72 -2.10 -14.55
C THR A 516 23.31 -1.73 -15.00
N LEU A 517 23.14 -1.50 -16.31
CA LEU A 517 21.83 -1.39 -16.96
C LEU A 517 21.44 -2.66 -17.75
N GLU A 518 22.37 -3.60 -17.81
CA GLU A 518 22.34 -4.79 -18.65
C GLU A 518 22.34 -6.05 -17.78
N GLY A 519 22.25 -7.22 -18.40
CA GLY A 519 21.99 -8.48 -17.72
C GLY A 519 22.87 -9.61 -18.24
N LEU A 520 23.01 -10.65 -17.42
CA LEU A 520 23.90 -11.79 -17.62
C LEU A 520 23.35 -12.88 -18.55
N SER A 521 22.23 -12.66 -19.24
CA SER A 521 21.58 -13.73 -20.02
C SER A 521 22.50 -14.39 -21.06
N PRO A 522 23.31 -13.65 -21.86
CA PRO A 522 24.28 -14.28 -22.76
C PRO A 522 25.28 -15.21 -22.06
N LEU A 523 25.84 -14.76 -20.92
CA LEU A 523 26.78 -15.55 -20.11
C LEU A 523 26.12 -16.82 -19.56
N LEU A 524 24.88 -16.71 -19.05
CA LEU A 524 24.15 -17.87 -18.54
C LEU A 524 23.84 -18.90 -19.64
N TYR A 525 23.52 -18.44 -20.85
CA TYR A 525 23.26 -19.34 -21.99
C TYR A 525 24.54 -19.97 -22.53
N TYR A 526 25.65 -19.24 -22.53
CA TYR A 526 26.97 -19.79 -22.83
C TYR A 526 27.32 -20.93 -21.86
N ILE A 527 27.14 -20.71 -20.55
CA ILE A 527 27.40 -21.74 -19.52
C ILE A 527 26.53 -22.99 -19.75
N ASP A 528 25.23 -22.80 -20.00
CA ASP A 528 24.31 -23.93 -20.27
C ASP A 528 24.71 -24.70 -21.53
N ALA A 529 25.01 -23.98 -22.61
CA ALA A 529 25.41 -24.57 -23.89
C ALA A 529 26.68 -25.41 -23.76
N GLN A 530 27.69 -24.90 -23.05
CA GLN A 530 28.93 -25.61 -22.78
C GLN A 530 28.72 -26.86 -21.91
N SER A 531 27.73 -26.84 -21.00
CA SER A 531 27.42 -28.00 -20.15
C SER A 531 26.72 -29.16 -20.87
N LYS A 532 26.15 -28.92 -22.06
CA LYS A 532 25.37 -29.92 -22.81
C LYS A 532 26.20 -30.80 -23.74
N GLU A 533 27.51 -30.54 -23.89
CA GLU A 533 28.46 -31.34 -24.67
C GLU A 533 27.93 -31.83 -26.02
N LYS A 534 27.25 -30.94 -26.76
CA LYS A 534 26.71 -31.27 -28.09
C LYS A 534 27.84 -31.29 -29.12
N GLU A 535 27.81 -32.28 -30.02
CA GLU A 535 28.60 -32.26 -31.27
C GLU A 535 28.24 -31.02 -32.10
N ASN A 536 29.16 -30.51 -32.92
CA ASN A 536 28.90 -29.34 -33.76
C ASN A 536 27.95 -29.69 -34.93
N TYR A 537 26.91 -28.88 -35.15
CA TYR A 537 25.92 -29.06 -36.22
C TYR A 537 25.51 -27.72 -36.83
N GLU A 538 24.94 -27.75 -38.04
CA GLU A 538 24.38 -26.55 -38.67
C GLU A 538 23.07 -26.13 -37.99
N VAL A 539 23.02 -24.88 -37.53
CA VAL A 539 21.82 -24.21 -37.04
C VAL A 539 21.32 -23.26 -38.13
N PHE A 540 20.01 -23.29 -38.38
CA PHE A 540 19.35 -22.36 -39.28
C PHE A 540 18.68 -21.26 -38.45
N MET A 541 19.05 -20.01 -38.70
CA MET A 541 18.48 -18.88 -37.97
C MET A 541 16.97 -18.78 -38.23
N ASN A 542 16.19 -18.70 -37.15
CA ASN A 542 14.77 -18.43 -37.22
C ASN A 542 14.48 -16.95 -37.44
N LYS A 543 13.21 -16.66 -37.72
CA LYS A 543 12.69 -15.29 -37.73
C LYS A 543 12.58 -14.71 -36.32
N TRP A 544 13.41 -13.72 -36.04
CA TRP A 544 13.47 -12.97 -34.79
C TRP A 544 13.12 -11.49 -34.98
N PRO A 545 12.56 -10.81 -33.95
CA PRO A 545 12.17 -9.40 -34.05
C PRO A 545 13.30 -8.43 -34.40
N THR A 546 14.55 -8.84 -34.14
CA THR A 546 15.77 -8.05 -34.32
C THR A 546 16.58 -8.49 -35.53
N ASN A 547 16.10 -9.42 -36.38
CA ASN A 547 16.86 -9.79 -37.59
C ASN A 547 17.20 -8.56 -38.43
N ASN A 548 18.36 -8.63 -39.08
CA ASN A 548 18.87 -7.59 -39.97
C ASN A 548 19.52 -8.25 -41.20
N LYS A 549 20.25 -7.47 -42.01
CA LYS A 549 20.92 -7.98 -43.23
C LYS A 549 21.98 -9.04 -42.94
N GLU A 550 22.58 -9.00 -41.76
CA GLU A 550 23.63 -9.93 -41.35
C GLU A 550 23.00 -11.18 -40.71
N PHE A 551 22.08 -11.01 -39.76
CA PHE A 551 21.43 -12.09 -39.01
C PHE A 551 19.99 -12.27 -39.49
N PHE A 552 19.80 -12.82 -40.69
CA PHE A 552 18.51 -13.03 -41.34
C PHE A 552 17.98 -14.47 -41.19
N GLU A 553 16.67 -14.65 -41.38
CA GLU A 553 16.02 -15.97 -41.36
C GLU A 553 16.60 -16.91 -42.44
N GLY A 554 16.95 -18.14 -42.05
CA GLY A 554 17.58 -19.13 -42.91
C GLY A 554 19.10 -19.03 -43.03
N ARG A 555 19.74 -18.00 -42.43
CA ARG A 555 21.21 -17.95 -42.32
C ARG A 555 21.71 -19.22 -41.62
N LYS A 556 22.71 -19.85 -42.22
CA LYS A 556 23.44 -20.96 -41.61
C LYS A 556 24.50 -20.42 -40.64
N ILE A 557 24.57 -21.01 -39.47
CA ILE A 557 25.61 -20.77 -38.47
C ILE A 557 25.91 -22.11 -37.79
N SER A 558 27.17 -22.38 -37.47
CA SER A 558 27.49 -23.61 -36.72
C SER A 558 27.06 -23.46 -35.25
N TRP A 559 26.76 -24.57 -34.58
CA TRP A 559 26.45 -24.58 -33.13
C TRP A 559 27.59 -23.94 -32.33
N GLU A 560 28.84 -24.28 -32.65
CA GLU A 560 30.01 -23.69 -31.98
C GLU A 560 30.09 -22.19 -32.20
N GLU A 561 29.95 -21.69 -33.44
CA GLU A 561 29.95 -20.26 -33.75
C GLU A 561 28.81 -19.51 -33.04
N LEU A 562 27.62 -20.12 -32.96
CA LEU A 562 26.48 -19.56 -32.25
C LEU A 562 26.76 -19.42 -30.75
N VAL A 563 27.35 -20.44 -30.13
CA VAL A 563 27.73 -20.40 -28.71
C VAL A 563 28.86 -19.40 -28.47
N ASP A 564 29.87 -19.40 -29.33
CA ASP A 564 31.05 -18.53 -29.24
C ASP A 564 30.68 -17.05 -29.33
N SER A 565 29.68 -16.73 -30.15
CA SER A 565 29.19 -15.36 -30.31
C SER A 565 28.69 -14.71 -29.01
N MET A 566 28.37 -15.49 -27.97
CA MET A 566 27.91 -14.94 -26.69
C MET A 566 29.00 -14.18 -25.91
N LYS A 567 30.28 -14.38 -26.26
CA LYS A 567 31.43 -13.85 -25.52
C LYS A 567 31.79 -12.41 -25.88
N ASP A 568 31.26 -11.87 -26.97
CA ASP A 568 31.60 -10.54 -27.49
C ASP A 568 30.33 -9.79 -27.89
N SER A 569 29.63 -9.26 -26.88
CA SER A 569 28.46 -8.41 -27.02
C SER A 569 27.48 -8.85 -28.13
N PRO A 570 26.89 -10.06 -28.00
CA PRO A 570 26.18 -10.71 -29.09
C PRO A 570 25.02 -9.89 -29.64
N HIS A 571 24.85 -9.94 -30.96
CA HIS A 571 23.65 -9.44 -31.60
C HIS A 571 22.40 -10.16 -31.04
N PRO A 572 21.27 -9.48 -30.75
CA PRO A 572 20.15 -10.07 -30.02
C PRO A 572 19.53 -11.28 -30.73
N SER A 573 19.55 -11.31 -32.06
CA SER A 573 19.06 -12.45 -32.83
C SER A 573 19.84 -13.73 -32.59
N LEU A 574 21.14 -13.64 -32.28
CA LEU A 574 21.95 -14.80 -31.90
C LEU A 574 21.56 -15.30 -30.50
N VAL A 575 21.31 -14.37 -29.56
CA VAL A 575 20.84 -14.73 -28.22
C VAL A 575 19.45 -15.39 -28.26
N TYR A 576 18.55 -14.87 -29.12
CA TYR A 576 17.25 -15.50 -29.38
C TYR A 576 17.40 -16.90 -29.94
N GLN A 577 18.29 -17.09 -30.94
CA GLN A 577 18.53 -18.39 -31.54
C GLN A 577 19.10 -19.37 -30.52
N LEU A 578 20.14 -19.00 -29.79
CA LEU A 578 20.76 -19.89 -28.80
C LEU A 578 19.75 -20.31 -27.72
N ALA A 579 18.95 -19.36 -27.21
CA ALA A 579 17.91 -19.69 -26.24
C ALA A 579 16.84 -20.65 -26.83
N HIS A 580 16.53 -20.54 -28.12
CA HIS A 580 15.64 -21.47 -28.80
C HIS A 580 16.23 -22.88 -28.90
N GLU A 581 17.52 -23.00 -29.22
CA GLU A 581 18.22 -24.29 -29.30
C GLU A 581 18.42 -24.95 -27.92
N LEU A 582 18.50 -24.14 -26.86
CA LEU A 582 18.73 -24.62 -25.49
C LEU A 582 17.44 -25.05 -24.79
N TYR A 583 16.32 -24.37 -25.04
CA TYR A 583 15.10 -24.51 -24.25
C TYR A 583 13.88 -24.73 -25.14
N ARG A 584 13.01 -25.66 -24.73
CA ARG A 584 11.78 -25.98 -25.47
C ARG A 584 10.80 -24.81 -25.48
N ASN A 585 10.83 -23.98 -24.43
CA ASN A 585 9.96 -22.83 -24.29
C ASN A 585 10.51 -21.83 -23.25
N ASN A 586 9.91 -20.64 -23.20
CA ASN A 586 10.30 -19.57 -22.28
C ASN A 586 10.15 -19.94 -20.79
N ARG A 587 9.28 -20.91 -20.43
CA ARG A 587 9.13 -21.34 -19.03
C ARG A 587 10.36 -22.12 -18.58
N GLU A 588 10.84 -23.05 -19.39
CA GLU A 588 12.06 -23.81 -19.13
C GLU A 588 13.28 -22.89 -19.00
N ARG A 589 13.44 -21.94 -19.94
CA ARG A 589 14.49 -20.90 -19.87
C ARG A 589 14.45 -20.13 -18.55
N LYS A 590 13.26 -19.67 -18.14
CA LYS A 590 13.09 -18.91 -16.88
C LYS A 590 13.46 -19.76 -15.66
N LEU A 591 13.00 -21.02 -15.61
CA LEU A 591 13.33 -21.94 -14.52
C LEU A 591 14.84 -22.18 -14.41
N PHE A 592 15.53 -22.32 -15.54
CA PHE A 592 16.99 -22.46 -15.57
C PHE A 592 17.67 -21.21 -15.00
N VAL A 593 17.32 -20.02 -15.49
CA VAL A 593 17.88 -18.75 -15.02
C VAL A 593 17.59 -18.53 -13.53
N GLU A 594 16.35 -18.73 -13.10
CA GLU A 594 15.95 -18.60 -11.69
C GLU A 594 16.70 -19.59 -10.79
N LYS A 595 16.97 -20.82 -11.26
CA LYS A 595 17.75 -21.81 -10.51
C LYS A 595 19.18 -21.32 -10.28
N ILE A 596 19.86 -20.79 -11.30
CA ILE A 596 21.22 -20.26 -11.14
C ILE A 596 21.23 -19.06 -10.19
N ILE A 597 20.33 -18.09 -10.40
CA ILE A 597 20.23 -16.90 -9.53
C ILE A 597 20.06 -17.31 -8.07
N ASN A 598 19.15 -18.24 -7.79
CA ASN A 598 18.89 -18.68 -6.41
C ASN A 598 20.05 -19.50 -5.81
N ASN A 599 20.64 -20.42 -6.59
CA ASN A 599 21.71 -21.29 -6.11
C ASN A 599 22.97 -20.49 -5.75
N LEU A 600 23.34 -19.53 -6.61
CA LEU A 600 24.54 -18.71 -6.45
C LEU A 600 24.28 -17.39 -5.71
N ARG A 601 23.03 -17.15 -5.31
CA ARG A 601 22.58 -15.90 -4.67
C ARG A 601 22.98 -14.66 -5.47
N LEU A 602 22.82 -14.73 -6.79
CA LEU A 602 23.04 -13.59 -7.67
C LEU A 602 21.95 -12.54 -7.42
N SER A 603 22.19 -11.31 -7.88
CA SER A 603 21.17 -10.28 -7.94
C SER A 603 19.91 -10.79 -8.66
N ASP A 604 18.73 -10.67 -8.03
CA ASP A 604 17.44 -11.11 -8.61
C ASP A 604 17.09 -10.44 -9.96
N SER A 605 17.73 -9.31 -10.23
CA SER A 605 17.58 -8.53 -11.46
C SER A 605 18.67 -8.81 -12.50
N SER A 606 19.55 -9.77 -12.28
CA SER A 606 20.73 -10.02 -13.14
C SER A 606 20.36 -10.55 -14.53
N ALA A 607 19.21 -11.19 -14.71
CA ALA A 607 18.82 -11.77 -16.00
C ALA A 607 17.29 -11.73 -16.23
N ILE A 608 16.72 -10.52 -16.32
CA ILE A 608 15.27 -10.32 -16.44
C ILE A 608 14.75 -10.57 -17.86
N ASN A 609 15.36 -9.93 -18.86
CA ASN A 609 14.97 -10.08 -20.25
C ASN A 609 15.83 -11.13 -20.96
N LEU A 610 15.33 -11.66 -22.07
CA LEU A 610 15.97 -12.78 -22.77
C LEU A 610 17.37 -12.43 -23.28
N THR A 611 17.55 -11.20 -23.74
CA THR A 611 18.76 -10.78 -24.47
C THR A 611 19.87 -10.26 -23.56
N GLY A 612 19.59 -9.96 -22.29
CA GLY A 612 20.55 -9.26 -21.42
C GLY A 612 20.76 -7.78 -21.76
N ARG A 613 20.24 -7.28 -22.87
CA ARG A 613 20.36 -5.87 -23.27
C ARG A 613 19.56 -4.92 -22.40
N TYR A 614 20.00 -3.68 -22.31
CA TYR A 614 19.25 -2.60 -21.66
C TYR A 614 17.87 -2.40 -22.32
N ARG A 615 16.84 -2.21 -21.49
CA ARG A 615 15.48 -1.87 -21.92
C ARG A 615 14.94 -0.76 -21.03
N ARG A 616 14.64 0.40 -21.60
CA ARG A 616 14.05 1.54 -20.86
C ARG A 616 12.83 1.16 -20.02
N LYS A 617 11.98 0.27 -20.53
CA LYS A 617 10.76 -0.19 -19.86
C LYS A 617 10.97 -1.25 -18.78
N GLU A 618 12.17 -1.79 -18.64
CA GLU A 618 12.43 -2.94 -17.78
C GLU A 618 13.83 -2.85 -17.21
N ARG A 619 13.94 -2.48 -15.93
CA ARG A 619 15.20 -2.30 -15.24
C ARG A 619 15.77 -3.66 -14.83
N GLN A 620 17.03 -3.88 -15.19
CA GLN A 620 17.82 -5.03 -14.77
C GLN A 620 19.23 -4.59 -14.43
N THR A 621 19.88 -5.30 -13.50
CA THR A 621 21.25 -5.01 -13.06
C THR A 621 21.87 -6.28 -12.52
N PHE A 622 23.18 -6.38 -12.68
CA PHE A 622 24.08 -7.27 -11.94
C PHE A 622 25.26 -6.44 -11.41
N ASN A 623 26.15 -7.07 -10.66
CA ASN A 623 27.36 -6.46 -10.11
C ASN A 623 28.57 -7.39 -10.25
N VAL A 624 29.77 -6.91 -9.89
CA VAL A 624 31.02 -7.70 -9.95
C VAL A 624 31.00 -8.93 -9.02
N ASN A 625 30.23 -8.92 -7.93
CA ASN A 625 30.06 -10.11 -7.08
C ASN A 625 29.24 -11.19 -7.78
N ASP A 626 28.27 -10.82 -8.60
CA ASP A 626 27.52 -11.79 -9.42
C ASP A 626 28.45 -12.51 -10.40
N LEU A 627 29.37 -11.75 -11.04
CA LEU A 627 30.40 -12.30 -11.91
C LEU A 627 31.36 -13.22 -11.14
N LEU A 628 31.76 -12.83 -9.92
CA LEU A 628 32.66 -13.62 -9.09
C LEU A 628 32.03 -14.95 -8.68
N SER A 629 30.76 -14.93 -8.28
CA SER A 629 30.02 -16.15 -7.94
C SER A 629 29.90 -17.10 -9.14
N LEU A 630 29.65 -16.57 -10.34
CA LEU A 630 29.64 -17.35 -11.58
C LEU A 630 31.02 -17.91 -11.92
N LEU A 631 32.09 -17.10 -11.78
CA LEU A 631 33.46 -17.53 -12.00
C LEU A 631 33.85 -18.68 -11.06
N LYS A 632 33.50 -18.60 -9.77
CA LYS A 632 33.82 -19.63 -8.78
C LYS A 632 33.10 -20.95 -9.08
N GLU A 633 31.82 -20.90 -9.39
CA GLU A 633 31.02 -22.10 -9.70
C GLU A 633 31.42 -22.72 -11.03
N TYR A 634 31.62 -21.91 -12.07
CA TYR A 634 31.81 -22.35 -13.45
C TYR A 634 33.24 -22.14 -13.95
N LYS A 635 34.23 -22.18 -13.05
CA LYS A 635 35.67 -21.91 -13.32
C LYS A 635 36.17 -22.66 -14.56
N VAL A 636 35.93 -23.97 -14.62
CA VAL A 636 36.37 -24.84 -15.74
C VAL A 636 35.75 -24.43 -17.06
N THR A 637 34.47 -24.05 -17.08
CA THR A 637 33.74 -23.69 -18.29
C THR A 637 34.11 -22.30 -18.80
N LEU A 638 34.21 -21.33 -17.89
CA LEU A 638 34.46 -19.94 -18.24
C LEU A 638 35.92 -19.70 -18.65
N LEU A 639 36.87 -20.32 -17.95
CA LEU A 639 38.31 -20.14 -18.21
C LEU A 639 38.86 -20.96 -19.39
N LYS A 640 37.99 -21.58 -20.19
CA LYS A 640 38.34 -22.02 -21.55
C LYS A 640 38.66 -20.84 -22.47
N ASN A 641 38.21 -19.64 -22.11
CA ASN A 641 38.48 -18.40 -22.84
C ASN A 641 39.30 -17.46 -21.98
N ASP A 642 40.13 -16.65 -22.64
CA ASP A 642 40.89 -15.60 -21.98
C ASP A 642 40.03 -14.36 -21.67
N SER A 643 38.86 -14.22 -22.31
CA SER A 643 37.92 -13.14 -21.99
C SER A 643 36.47 -13.50 -22.28
N PHE A 644 35.57 -12.78 -21.61
CA PHE A 644 34.14 -12.76 -21.89
C PHE A 644 33.64 -11.34 -21.64
N VAL A 645 33.20 -10.65 -22.68
CA VAL A 645 32.78 -9.25 -22.59
C VAL A 645 31.40 -9.06 -23.22
N ILE A 646 30.50 -8.45 -22.45
CA ILE A 646 29.14 -8.15 -22.88
C ILE A 646 28.76 -6.72 -22.53
N GLY A 647 27.77 -6.21 -23.25
CA GLY A 647 27.08 -4.95 -22.97
C GLY A 647 27.26 -3.94 -24.08
N ASP A 648 26.17 -3.26 -24.44
CA ASP A 648 26.19 -2.19 -25.44
C ASP A 648 26.38 -0.80 -24.83
N TYR A 649 25.98 -0.61 -23.57
CA TYR A 649 26.01 0.69 -22.89
C TYR A 649 27.23 0.85 -21.99
N GLY A 650 27.83 -0.27 -21.59
CA GLY A 650 29.14 -0.36 -20.99
C GLY A 650 29.65 -1.78 -21.10
N HIS A 651 30.97 -1.94 -20.99
CA HIS A 651 31.59 -3.25 -21.05
C HIS A 651 31.58 -3.90 -19.67
N HIS A 652 31.18 -5.17 -19.64
CA HIS A 652 31.08 -5.98 -18.44
C HIS A 652 31.59 -7.39 -18.71
N GLY A 653 32.18 -8.02 -17.70
CA GLY A 653 32.56 -9.43 -17.78
C GLY A 653 33.92 -9.68 -17.16
N PHE A 654 34.77 -10.43 -17.85
CA PHE A 654 36.08 -10.79 -17.34
C PHE A 654 37.17 -10.86 -18.40
N VAL A 655 38.41 -10.63 -17.95
CA VAL A 655 39.64 -10.90 -18.70
C VAL A 655 40.58 -11.69 -17.79
N LYS A 656 41.14 -12.78 -18.31
CA LYS A 656 42.13 -13.63 -17.66
C LYS A 656 43.52 -13.27 -18.16
N LYS A 657 44.47 -13.18 -17.25
CA LYS A 657 45.90 -13.05 -17.54
C LYS A 657 46.68 -13.90 -16.55
N GLU A 658 47.35 -14.94 -17.05
CA GLU A 658 48.10 -15.91 -16.23
C GLU A 658 47.21 -16.55 -15.14
N ASP A 659 47.57 -16.37 -13.86
CA ASP A 659 46.87 -16.84 -12.67
C ASP A 659 45.80 -15.86 -12.16
N LYS A 660 45.55 -14.75 -12.86
CA LYS A 660 44.62 -13.70 -12.42
C LYS A 660 43.45 -13.52 -13.37
N VAL A 661 42.30 -13.15 -12.81
CA VAL A 661 41.09 -12.77 -13.54
C VAL A 661 40.61 -11.41 -13.05
N VAL A 662 40.52 -10.45 -13.96
CA VAL A 662 39.89 -9.16 -13.71
C VAL A 662 38.41 -9.28 -14.05
N LEU A 663 37.54 -9.13 -13.05
CA LEU A 663 36.10 -9.04 -13.22
C LEU A 663 35.71 -7.56 -13.20
N PHE A 664 34.88 -7.11 -14.13
CA PHE A 664 34.55 -5.69 -14.26
C PHE A 664 33.11 -5.45 -14.70
N THR A 665 32.61 -4.28 -14.34
CA THR A 665 31.31 -3.77 -14.78
C THR A 665 31.40 -2.30 -15.14
N GLY A 666 30.78 -1.88 -16.23
CA GLY A 666 30.48 -0.49 -16.52
C GLY A 666 31.63 0.29 -17.14
N LEU A 667 32.68 -0.40 -17.62
CA LEU A 667 33.80 0.23 -18.29
C LEU A 667 33.35 0.82 -19.63
N THR A 668 33.70 2.07 -19.89
CA THR A 668 33.45 2.69 -21.20
C THR A 668 34.48 2.26 -22.25
N ASP A 669 35.65 1.78 -21.81
CA ASP A 669 36.75 1.35 -22.67
C ASP A 669 37.46 0.15 -22.03
N ILE A 670 37.56 -0.95 -22.79
CA ILE A 670 38.18 -2.21 -22.36
C ILE A 670 39.71 -2.06 -22.30
N GLU A 671 40.32 -1.15 -23.08
CA GLU A 671 41.77 -0.95 -23.08
C GLU A 671 42.30 -0.52 -21.70
N GLN A 672 41.43 0.04 -20.84
CA GLN A 672 41.77 0.37 -19.45
C GLN A 672 42.20 -0.84 -18.64
N LEU A 673 41.80 -2.06 -19.02
CA LEU A 673 42.18 -3.32 -18.35
C LEU A 673 43.62 -3.76 -18.65
N ASN A 674 44.29 -3.14 -19.62
CA ASN A 674 45.68 -3.46 -19.97
C ASN A 674 46.70 -2.76 -19.05
N ASN A 675 46.29 -1.66 -18.41
CA ASN A 675 47.07 -0.91 -17.42
C ASN A 675 46.85 -1.48 -16.03
#